data_AF-A0A2E0Y2A0-F1
#
_entry.id   AF-A0A2E0Y2A0-F1
#
_cell.length_a   1.000
_cell.length_b   1.000
_cell.length_c   1.000
_cell.angle_alpha   90.00
_cell.angle_beta   90.00
_cell.angle_gamma   90.00
#
_symmetry.space_group_name_H-M   'P 1'
#
loop_
_entity.id
_entity.type
_entity.pdbx_description
1 polymer ?
#
loop_
_entity_poly.entity_id
_entity_poly.type
_entity_poly.pdbx_seq_one_letter_code
_entity_poly.pdbx_strand_id
1 'polypeptide(L)'
;MRRIMTCVAPLLAMAALAEAETHTIVVDLTSITPETLEVAPGDTIIFDSVCAMRVSTGSECIADGILSGVNAPPFCNGFQWTIPELATAQLPIFGESFNDGCNDNRTAMINVISGQTIAVPGEYATIGDAIAAAESGDRISIAAGAYFEHDLLIDKTITLQGETNPDGSPGVKIDAQQQGRVFELVGGGPQPGEPGLIIMDNLVITGGDVDGNGGGVLISNCSPILRNCLIVENACTGTGGGVHVRRDAQGSSWINAAPDFSRCVIRNNEAQDGGGLYCYGDDFGSGCEPNITGCVINDNTASDGIGGMHHVGGGEATVDDSIICGNFPGQYAGNVEIEGGSCTLSNCVDGDGDGVIDSCEAGDADGILYVPSEYPTLEMAWEELTDGDTIAIAAGTYFLEDLDEEALVAEEMAVSIIGETNADGTPATILDGEGSDFEGIYIQGSDSDEHLMVIEHVHFRRFGGGSGVALTNGSGYIRNCIFEGSYDSSTGLRVGNFQGTVEDCWIIDSTSNFIGGLNFVDWDGHPASDITVTNCIIENNYGSFPWGGGNGGVYFFLGSNSDGDTSIGGTAHFVDCTITGNSGNNGGIDLSPQWDVTLTSTTVCGNETPGQIYGGTWTDAGGNCVEDICDDCSVCPGDLDGNGEVGVDDLLILLSEYGNDCSDGCDSDLNDNGEVDVDDLLNMLSYFGNNC
;
A
#
# COMPACT_ATOMS: atom_id res chain seq x y z
N MET A 1 -25.56 -48.78 43.30
CA MET A 1 -24.23 -49.43 43.33
C MET A 1 -23.21 -48.42 42.83
N ARG A 2 -22.25 -48.09 43.71
CA ARG A 2 -20.98 -47.36 43.50
C ARG A 2 -21.00 -46.05 42.68
N ARG A 3 -21.19 -44.94 43.41
CA ARG A 3 -20.50 -43.67 43.15
C ARG A 3 -19.00 -43.91 43.38
N ILE A 4 -18.17 -43.66 42.38
CA ILE A 4 -16.72 -43.56 42.54
C ILE A 4 -16.44 -42.09 42.82
N MET A 5 -16.08 -41.81 44.06
CA MET A 5 -15.67 -40.51 44.56
C MET A 5 -14.15 -40.51 44.48
N THR A 6 -13.61 -40.02 43.36
CA THR A 6 -12.17 -39.75 43.23
C THR A 6 -11.87 -38.48 43.98
N CYS A 7 -11.36 -38.65 45.19
CA CYS A 7 -10.78 -37.60 46.00
C CYS A 7 -9.46 -37.18 45.34
N VAL A 8 -9.47 -36.07 44.60
CA VAL A 8 -8.24 -35.37 44.21
C VAL A 8 -7.76 -34.66 45.47
N ALA A 9 -6.69 -35.17 46.07
CA ALA A 9 -6.00 -34.48 47.14
C ALA A 9 -5.34 -33.21 46.54
N PRO A 10 -5.40 -32.04 47.21
CA PRO A 10 -4.56 -30.93 46.80
C PRO A 10 -3.12 -31.36 47.05
N LEU A 11 -2.35 -31.52 45.98
CA LEU A 11 -0.90 -31.54 46.08
C LEU A 11 -0.53 -30.12 46.52
N LEU A 12 -0.28 -29.93 47.81
CA LEU A 12 0.40 -28.74 48.30
C LEU A 12 1.77 -28.75 47.60
N ALA A 13 1.89 -28.01 46.50
CA ALA A 13 3.18 -27.58 46.01
C ALA A 13 3.76 -26.71 47.14
N MET A 14 4.76 -27.24 47.84
CA MET A 14 5.63 -26.37 48.61
C MET A 14 6.25 -25.43 47.59
N ALA A 15 5.82 -24.16 47.59
CA ALA A 15 6.59 -23.10 46.98
C ALA A 15 8.01 -23.25 47.52
N ALA A 16 8.95 -23.59 46.65
CA ALA A 16 10.34 -23.39 46.96
C ALA A 16 10.46 -21.87 47.17
N LEU A 17 10.66 -21.43 48.42
CA LEU A 17 11.13 -20.07 48.66
C LEU A 17 12.43 -19.97 47.86
N ALA A 18 12.43 -19.16 46.80
CA ALA A 18 13.66 -18.78 46.13
C ALA A 18 14.65 -18.27 47.19
N GLU A 19 15.89 -18.75 47.16
CA GLU A 19 16.90 -18.22 48.07
C GLU A 19 17.17 -16.77 47.69
N ALA A 20 17.17 -15.85 48.67
CA ALA A 20 17.46 -14.44 48.44
C ALA A 20 18.78 -14.28 47.69
N GLU A 21 18.73 -13.61 46.54
CA GLU A 21 19.87 -13.40 45.66
C GLU A 21 20.60 -12.09 46.02
N THR A 22 21.82 -11.95 45.52
CA THR A 22 22.60 -10.70 45.66
C THR A 22 22.95 -10.18 44.28
N HIS A 23 22.46 -8.97 43.99
CA HIS A 23 22.63 -8.27 42.72
C HIS A 23 23.58 -7.10 42.88
N THR A 24 24.14 -6.60 41.78
CA THR A 24 24.99 -5.40 41.79
C THR A 24 24.48 -4.41 40.76
N ILE A 25 24.26 -3.16 41.20
CA ILE A 25 24.02 -2.01 40.35
C ILE A 25 25.25 -1.12 40.44
N VAL A 26 25.86 -0.83 39.29
CA VAL A 26 26.95 0.14 39.16
C VAL A 26 26.35 1.50 38.86
N VAL A 27 26.68 2.51 39.66
CA VAL A 27 26.29 3.91 39.41
C VAL A 27 27.56 4.68 39.14
N ASP A 28 27.87 4.90 37.87
CA ASP A 28 29.05 5.64 37.48
C ASP A 28 28.75 7.15 37.31
N LEU A 29 29.67 7.88 36.68
CA LEU A 29 29.50 9.32 36.49
C LEU A 29 28.40 9.66 35.47
N THR A 30 28.01 8.72 34.62
CA THR A 30 27.18 8.93 33.43
C THR A 30 25.93 8.06 33.36
N SER A 31 25.88 6.92 34.05
CA SER A 31 24.75 5.99 33.97
C SER A 31 24.57 5.12 35.22
N ILE A 32 23.45 4.40 35.25
CA ILE A 32 23.18 3.29 36.18
C ILE A 32 23.14 2.00 35.36
N THR A 33 23.87 0.97 35.77
CA THR A 33 23.95 -0.31 35.03
C THR A 33 23.76 -1.51 35.98
N PRO A 34 22.89 -2.48 35.65
CA PRO A 34 22.04 -2.52 34.44
C PRO A 34 20.91 -1.47 34.48
N GLU A 35 20.43 -1.07 33.30
CA GLU A 35 19.29 -0.14 33.16
C GLU A 35 17.98 -0.73 33.69
N THR A 36 17.88 -2.06 33.76
CA THR A 36 16.76 -2.77 34.40
C THR A 36 17.30 -3.95 35.20
N LEU A 37 16.81 -4.12 36.42
CA LEU A 37 17.14 -5.24 37.30
C LEU A 37 15.87 -5.89 37.86
N GLU A 38 15.72 -7.20 37.68
CA GLU A 38 14.65 -7.97 38.31
C GLU A 38 15.12 -8.50 39.67
N VAL A 39 14.25 -8.38 40.68
CA VAL A 39 14.53 -8.81 42.05
C VAL A 39 13.27 -9.35 42.71
N ALA A 40 13.44 -10.21 43.70
CA ALA A 40 12.35 -10.64 44.58
C ALA A 40 12.42 -9.94 45.96
N PRO A 41 11.30 -9.83 46.69
CA PRO A 41 11.34 -9.47 48.11
C PRO A 41 12.35 -10.34 48.88
N GLY A 42 13.26 -9.69 49.60
CA GLY A 42 14.35 -10.35 50.33
C GLY A 42 15.70 -10.38 49.59
N ASP A 43 15.75 -10.13 48.28
CA ASP A 43 17.01 -9.97 47.54
C ASP A 43 17.80 -8.77 48.06
N THR A 44 19.12 -8.79 47.88
CA THR A 44 20.00 -7.68 48.25
C THR A 44 20.67 -7.07 47.03
N ILE A 45 20.44 -5.78 46.79
CA ILE A 45 21.15 -5.01 45.77
C ILE A 45 22.35 -4.32 46.41
N ILE A 46 23.53 -4.53 45.83
CA ILE A 46 24.75 -3.77 46.12
C ILE A 46 24.85 -2.63 45.12
N PHE A 47 24.77 -1.40 45.61
CA PHE A 47 25.01 -0.21 44.80
C PHE A 47 26.50 0.18 44.86
N ASP A 48 27.23 -0.20 43.82
CA ASP A 48 28.62 0.21 43.59
C ASP A 48 28.62 1.57 42.89
N SER A 49 28.56 2.63 43.68
CA SER A 49 28.40 4.00 43.20
C SER A 49 29.69 4.81 43.31
N VAL A 50 29.86 5.82 42.44
CA VAL A 50 30.87 6.86 42.64
C VAL A 50 30.66 7.60 43.96
N CYS A 51 31.74 8.13 44.54
CA CYS A 51 31.65 8.80 45.84
C CYS A 51 30.92 10.14 45.75
N ALA A 52 30.21 10.50 46.82
CA ALA A 52 29.32 11.65 46.88
C ALA A 52 28.15 11.52 45.89
N MET A 53 27.44 10.40 46.02
CA MET A 53 26.24 10.05 45.25
C MET A 53 25.10 9.70 46.19
N ARG A 54 23.88 10.12 45.85
CA ARG A 54 22.64 9.60 46.44
C ARG A 54 21.88 8.81 45.38
N VAL A 55 21.35 7.66 45.74
CA VAL A 55 20.46 6.87 44.87
C VAL A 55 19.14 6.74 45.60
N SER A 56 18.05 7.13 44.93
CA SER A 56 16.70 7.07 45.51
C SER A 56 15.75 6.40 44.52
N THR A 57 14.67 5.82 45.02
CA THR A 57 13.52 5.45 44.19
C THR A 57 12.58 6.63 44.00
N GLY A 58 11.86 6.64 42.89
CA GLY A 58 10.93 7.70 42.48
C GLY A 58 11.29 8.27 41.12
N SER A 59 10.50 9.23 40.63
CA SER A 59 10.85 9.96 39.41
C SER A 59 12.05 10.87 39.65
N GLU A 60 12.76 11.24 38.58
CA GLU A 60 13.93 12.12 38.70
C GLU A 60 13.59 13.38 39.51
N CYS A 61 14.45 13.71 40.48
CA CYS A 61 14.25 14.81 41.44
C CYS A 61 13.13 14.62 42.49
N ILE A 62 12.36 13.53 42.45
CA ILE A 62 11.19 13.31 43.32
C ILE A 62 11.28 11.93 43.96
N ALA A 63 11.99 11.86 45.09
CA ALA A 63 12.12 10.63 45.85
C ALA A 63 10.77 10.19 46.47
N ASP A 64 10.39 8.93 46.28
CA ASP A 64 9.18 8.33 46.85
C ASP A 64 9.37 7.83 48.30
N GLY A 65 10.63 7.73 48.74
CA GLY A 65 11.02 7.30 50.09
C GLY A 65 11.12 5.79 50.31
N ILE A 66 10.94 4.95 49.28
CA ILE A 66 11.12 3.49 49.36
C ILE A 66 12.61 3.15 49.52
N LEU A 67 13.46 3.79 48.72
CA LEU A 67 14.92 3.76 48.79
C LEU A 67 15.45 5.19 48.90
N SER A 68 16.40 5.39 49.81
CA SER A 68 17.30 6.55 49.79
C SER A 68 18.66 6.16 50.36
N GLY A 69 19.55 5.73 49.47
CA GLY A 69 20.92 5.33 49.80
C GLY A 69 21.91 6.44 49.48
N VAL A 70 22.94 6.57 50.31
CA VAL A 70 23.97 7.61 50.14
C VAL A 70 25.36 6.99 50.23
N ASN A 71 26.20 7.23 49.23
CA ASN A 71 27.62 6.91 49.24
C ASN A 71 28.44 8.20 49.37
N ALA A 72 29.02 8.47 50.54
CA ALA A 72 29.62 9.77 50.85
C ALA A 72 30.99 9.67 51.56
N PRO A 73 31.86 10.69 51.42
CA PRO A 73 33.14 10.74 52.13
C PRO A 73 32.98 10.67 53.65
N PRO A 74 33.94 10.06 54.39
CA PRO A 74 35.24 9.57 53.93
C PRO A 74 35.25 8.08 53.52
N PHE A 75 34.12 7.39 53.53
CA PHE A 75 34.04 5.95 53.25
C PHE A 75 33.17 5.71 52.01
N CYS A 76 33.79 5.80 50.84
CA CYS A 76 33.17 5.66 49.52
C CYS A 76 33.01 4.18 49.11
N ASN A 77 32.35 3.37 49.94
CA ASN A 77 32.33 1.91 49.79
C ASN A 77 31.01 1.38 49.19
N GLY A 78 30.18 2.25 48.60
CA GLY A 78 28.84 1.91 48.15
C GLY A 78 27.87 1.68 49.33
N PHE A 79 26.67 1.22 49.01
CA PHE A 79 25.69 0.81 50.02
C PHE A 79 24.90 -0.41 49.53
N GLN A 80 24.21 -1.08 50.46
CA GLN A 80 23.38 -2.24 50.16
C GLN A 80 21.94 -1.93 50.51
N TRP A 81 21.01 -2.46 49.72
CA TRP A 81 19.58 -2.37 49.95
C TRP A 81 18.95 -3.74 49.81
N THR A 82 18.32 -4.22 50.89
CA THR A 82 17.50 -5.43 50.84
C THR A 82 16.10 -5.03 50.41
N ILE A 83 15.59 -5.68 49.37
CA ILE A 83 14.25 -5.42 48.84
C ILE A 83 13.22 -5.72 49.93
N PRO A 84 12.42 -4.73 50.35
CA PRO A 84 11.41 -4.95 51.37
C PRO A 84 10.28 -5.85 50.83
N GLU A 85 9.42 -6.33 51.73
CA GLU A 85 8.16 -6.99 51.34
C GLU A 85 7.29 -5.99 50.56
N LEU A 86 7.37 -6.07 49.24
CA LEU A 86 6.66 -5.25 48.27
C LEU A 86 5.86 -6.17 47.37
N ALA A 87 4.66 -5.72 46.98
CA ALA A 87 3.94 -6.33 45.88
C ALA A 87 4.72 -6.16 44.57
N THR A 88 4.34 -6.95 43.55
CA THR A 88 4.93 -6.84 42.23
C THR A 88 4.77 -5.41 41.71
N ALA A 89 5.89 -4.76 41.43
CA ALA A 89 5.94 -3.34 41.13
C ALA A 89 7.22 -2.97 40.37
N GLN A 90 7.15 -1.91 39.60
CA GLN A 90 8.33 -1.24 39.07
C GLN A 90 8.74 -0.09 39.99
N LEU A 91 10.03 -0.02 40.30
CA LEU A 91 10.64 1.02 41.12
C LEU A 91 11.68 1.75 40.29
N PRO A 92 11.34 2.89 39.69
CA PRO A 92 12.31 3.77 39.09
C PRO A 92 13.35 4.18 40.13
N ILE A 93 14.62 4.14 39.77
CA ILE A 93 15.72 4.64 40.58
C ILE A 93 16.45 5.74 39.84
N PHE A 94 16.90 6.76 40.57
CA PHE A 94 17.71 7.83 40.01
C PHE A 94 18.87 8.19 40.94
N GLY A 95 19.98 8.63 40.34
CA GLY A 95 21.21 9.00 41.04
C GLY A 95 21.44 10.52 41.05
N GLU A 96 21.65 11.11 42.23
CA GLU A 96 21.94 12.54 42.42
C GLU A 96 23.39 12.77 42.88
N SER A 97 24.15 13.55 42.11
CA SER A 97 25.45 14.07 42.54
C SER A 97 25.27 15.16 43.61
N PHE A 98 26.16 15.19 44.59
CA PHE A 98 26.16 16.24 45.62
C PHE A 98 26.47 17.64 45.05
N ASN A 99 27.02 17.73 43.84
CA ASN A 99 27.43 18.99 43.21
C ASN A 99 26.44 19.50 42.15
N ASP A 100 25.78 18.58 41.42
CA ASP A 100 24.91 18.92 40.28
C ASP A 100 23.41 18.83 40.63
N GLY A 101 23.09 18.40 41.85
CA GLY A 101 21.70 18.26 42.29
C GLY A 101 21.01 17.11 41.56
N CYS A 102 19.78 17.35 41.12
CA CYS A 102 18.91 16.31 40.58
C CYS A 102 18.90 16.21 39.03
N ASN A 103 19.74 16.98 38.32
CA ASN A 103 19.78 17.00 36.85
C ASN A 103 20.95 16.14 36.32
N ASP A 104 21.02 14.88 36.74
CA ASP A 104 22.15 14.00 36.40
C ASP A 104 21.77 12.95 35.35
N ASN A 105 20.50 12.88 34.90
CA ASN A 105 19.96 11.96 33.88
C ASN A 105 20.25 10.48 34.10
N ARG A 106 20.77 10.10 35.28
CA ARG A 106 21.10 8.73 35.65
C ARG A 106 19.88 8.06 36.24
N THR A 107 19.18 7.29 35.43
CA THR A 107 18.00 6.52 35.83
C THR A 107 18.18 5.03 35.51
N ALA A 108 17.44 4.18 36.21
CA ALA A 108 17.27 2.77 35.90
C ALA A 108 15.96 2.26 36.55
N MET A 109 15.58 1.03 36.25
CA MET A 109 14.35 0.41 36.75
C MET A 109 14.64 -0.85 37.56
N ILE A 110 14.02 -0.97 38.73
CA ILE A 110 14.01 -2.22 39.51
C ILE A 110 12.62 -2.83 39.42
N ASN A 111 12.52 -4.02 38.85
CA ASN A 111 11.28 -4.78 38.75
C ASN A 111 11.21 -5.77 39.91
N VAL A 112 10.34 -5.50 40.89
CA VAL A 112 10.10 -6.43 41.98
C VAL A 112 9.07 -7.46 41.53
N ILE A 113 9.43 -8.75 41.54
CA ILE A 113 8.53 -9.86 41.24
C ILE A 113 8.23 -10.58 42.56
N SER A 114 6.98 -10.56 42.98
CA SER A 114 6.53 -11.11 44.26
C SER A 114 5.72 -12.40 44.13
N GLY A 115 5.21 -12.73 42.93
CA GLY A 115 4.43 -13.94 42.65
C GLY A 115 5.25 -15.10 42.11
N GLN A 116 4.55 -16.18 41.77
CA GLN A 116 5.15 -17.40 41.21
C GLN A 116 5.45 -17.23 39.71
N THR A 117 6.39 -18.02 39.20
CA THR A 117 6.63 -18.14 37.76
C THR A 117 5.93 -19.38 37.22
N ILE A 118 5.01 -19.18 36.26
CA ILE A 118 4.21 -20.21 35.58
C ILE A 118 4.76 -20.39 34.16
N ALA A 119 5.14 -21.61 33.79
CA ALA A 119 5.74 -21.90 32.47
C ALA A 119 4.69 -22.36 31.43
N VAL A 120 4.79 -21.81 30.21
CA VAL A 120 3.96 -22.14 29.05
C VAL A 120 4.86 -22.42 27.81
N PRO A 121 4.79 -23.60 27.17
CA PRO A 121 4.13 -24.79 27.68
C PRO A 121 4.93 -25.36 28.85
N GLY A 122 4.23 -25.93 29.82
CA GLY A 122 4.87 -26.54 30.99
C GLY A 122 3.85 -26.94 32.02
N GLU A 123 3.59 -26.02 32.94
CA GLU A 123 2.52 -26.18 33.95
C GLU A 123 1.15 -26.12 33.29
N TYR A 124 1.01 -25.24 32.30
CA TYR A 124 -0.16 -25.13 31.44
C TYR A 124 0.26 -25.32 29.98
N ALA A 125 -0.68 -25.82 29.17
CA ALA A 125 -0.46 -26.05 27.75
C ALA A 125 -0.71 -24.78 26.91
N THR A 126 -1.56 -23.89 27.41
CA THR A 126 -2.01 -22.66 26.74
C THR A 126 -1.78 -21.45 27.63
N ILE A 127 -1.69 -20.28 27.01
CA ILE A 127 -1.51 -19.00 27.67
C ILE A 127 -2.79 -18.64 28.43
N GLY A 128 -3.97 -18.87 27.84
CA GLY A 128 -5.26 -18.59 28.47
C GLY A 128 -5.49 -19.39 29.76
N ASP A 129 -5.11 -20.68 29.80
CA ASP A 129 -5.21 -21.48 31.02
C ASP A 129 -4.24 -20.98 32.11
N ALA A 130 -3.05 -20.53 31.72
CA ALA A 130 -2.09 -19.93 32.65
C ALA A 130 -2.59 -18.60 33.23
N ILE A 131 -3.16 -17.72 32.40
CA ILE A 131 -3.76 -16.45 32.83
C ILE A 131 -4.93 -16.70 33.80
N ALA A 132 -5.77 -17.69 33.50
CA ALA A 132 -6.90 -18.05 34.35
C ALA A 132 -6.44 -18.56 35.73
N ALA A 133 -5.32 -19.27 35.78
CA ALA A 133 -4.77 -19.82 37.02
C ALA A 133 -3.91 -18.83 37.82
N ALA A 134 -3.31 -17.83 37.16
CA ALA A 134 -2.41 -16.87 37.79
C ALA A 134 -3.11 -16.01 38.86
N GLU A 135 -2.40 -15.76 39.95
CA GLU A 135 -2.75 -14.77 40.97
C GLU A 135 -2.01 -13.43 40.70
N SER A 136 -2.50 -12.33 41.28
CA SER A 136 -1.83 -11.03 41.13
C SER A 136 -0.39 -11.09 41.67
N GLY A 137 0.55 -10.69 40.83
CA GLY A 137 2.00 -10.70 41.06
C GLY A 137 2.73 -11.83 40.34
N ASP A 138 2.01 -12.80 39.77
CA ASP A 138 2.62 -13.92 39.05
C ASP A 138 3.23 -13.49 37.71
N ARG A 139 4.20 -14.28 37.26
CA ARG A 139 4.86 -14.18 35.96
C ARG A 139 4.53 -15.41 35.13
N ILE A 140 4.04 -15.21 33.91
CA ILE A 140 3.84 -16.25 32.91
C ILE A 140 5.03 -16.19 31.94
N SER A 141 5.90 -17.21 31.99
CA SER A 141 7.05 -17.35 31.11
C SER A 141 6.67 -18.23 29.91
N ILE A 142 6.69 -17.66 28.71
CA ILE A 142 6.20 -18.28 27.49
C ILE A 142 7.40 -18.63 26.61
N ALA A 143 7.59 -19.92 26.32
CA ALA A 143 8.66 -20.40 25.45
C ALA A 143 8.37 -20.07 23.97
N ALA A 144 9.42 -19.90 23.18
CA ALA A 144 9.32 -19.56 21.77
C ALA A 144 8.43 -20.56 21.00
N GLY A 145 7.55 -20.04 20.15
CA GLY A 145 6.56 -20.83 19.43
C GLY A 145 5.34 -20.04 19.00
N ALA A 146 4.47 -20.67 18.20
CA ALA A 146 3.19 -20.12 17.78
C ALA A 146 2.05 -20.69 18.64
N TYR A 147 1.24 -19.80 19.19
CA TYR A 147 0.09 -20.07 20.07
C TYR A 147 -1.15 -19.52 19.38
N PHE A 148 -2.11 -20.41 19.07
CA PHE A 148 -3.35 -20.05 18.39
C PHE A 148 -4.45 -19.81 19.43
N GLU A 149 -4.48 -18.59 19.96
CA GLU A 149 -5.35 -18.19 21.08
C GLU A 149 -5.91 -16.80 20.83
N HIS A 150 -7.13 -16.56 21.31
CA HIS A 150 -7.84 -15.28 21.20
C HIS A 150 -8.66 -15.04 22.48
N ASP A 151 -9.16 -13.82 22.62
CA ASP A 151 -9.95 -13.32 23.76
C ASP A 151 -9.26 -13.52 25.12
N LEU A 152 -7.96 -13.27 25.17
CA LEU A 152 -7.16 -13.39 26.39
C LEU A 152 -7.40 -12.19 27.33
N LEU A 153 -8.29 -12.39 28.31
CA LEU A 153 -8.62 -11.38 29.32
C LEU A 153 -7.59 -11.33 30.45
N ILE A 154 -7.02 -10.15 30.70
CA ILE A 154 -6.17 -9.86 31.86
C ILE A 154 -6.79 -8.74 32.70
N ASP A 155 -7.22 -9.08 33.91
CA ASP A 155 -7.91 -8.21 34.87
C ASP A 155 -7.16 -8.11 36.22
N LYS A 156 -5.86 -8.39 36.21
CA LYS A 156 -5.00 -8.58 37.38
C LYS A 156 -3.56 -8.12 37.11
N THR A 157 -2.77 -7.93 38.17
CA THR A 157 -1.33 -7.62 38.07
C THR A 157 -0.56 -8.86 37.65
N ILE A 158 -0.06 -8.98 36.42
CA ILE A 158 0.78 -10.11 36.00
C ILE A 158 1.82 -9.65 34.97
N THR A 159 2.90 -10.44 34.84
CA THR A 159 3.88 -10.29 33.75
C THR A 159 3.74 -11.42 32.75
N LEU A 160 3.55 -11.12 31.47
CA LEU A 160 3.70 -12.07 30.37
C LEU A 160 5.06 -11.85 29.71
N GLN A 161 5.95 -12.83 29.85
CA GLN A 161 7.30 -12.77 29.30
C GLN A 161 7.46 -13.80 28.20
N GLY A 162 7.57 -13.35 26.96
CA GLY A 162 7.99 -14.17 25.83
C GLY A 162 9.50 -14.42 25.82
N GLU A 163 9.89 -15.63 25.42
CA GLU A 163 11.26 -15.95 25.03
C GLU A 163 11.64 -15.19 23.74
N THR A 164 12.86 -14.66 23.69
CA THR A 164 13.40 -13.97 22.52
C THR A 164 14.16 -14.92 21.62
N ASN A 165 14.19 -14.60 20.33
CA ASN A 165 15.14 -15.18 19.38
C ASN A 165 16.58 -14.73 19.71
N PRO A 166 17.62 -15.37 19.12
CA PRO A 166 19.02 -15.01 19.39
C PRO A 166 19.42 -13.57 19.04
N ASP A 167 18.69 -12.92 18.14
CA ASP A 167 18.88 -11.52 17.73
C ASP A 167 18.17 -10.51 18.65
N GLY A 168 17.40 -11.00 19.63
CA GLY A 168 16.62 -10.17 20.56
C GLY A 168 15.18 -9.90 20.11
N SER A 169 14.79 -10.30 18.90
CA SER A 169 13.40 -10.22 18.44
C SER A 169 12.47 -11.16 19.24
N PRO A 170 11.16 -10.88 19.29
CA PRO A 170 10.17 -11.77 19.91
C PRO A 170 10.12 -13.17 19.28
N GLY A 171 10.28 -14.21 20.10
CA GLY A 171 10.17 -15.61 19.68
C GLY A 171 8.78 -16.23 19.89
N VAL A 172 7.87 -15.50 20.55
CA VAL A 172 6.51 -15.97 20.89
C VAL A 172 5.49 -15.28 20.01
N LYS A 173 4.81 -16.05 19.15
CA LYS A 173 3.71 -15.58 18.31
C LYS A 173 2.37 -16.01 18.87
N ILE A 174 1.49 -15.06 19.15
CA ILE A 174 0.11 -15.27 19.58
C ILE A 174 -0.78 -14.82 18.42
N ASP A 175 -1.47 -15.78 17.81
CA ASP A 175 -2.18 -15.63 16.55
C ASP A 175 -3.67 -15.98 16.74
N ALA A 176 -4.54 -14.97 16.69
CA ALA A 176 -5.97 -15.17 16.89
C ALA A 176 -6.69 -15.78 15.66
N GLN A 177 -6.03 -15.87 14.51
CA GLN A 177 -6.57 -16.46 13.27
C GLN A 177 -7.95 -15.90 12.86
N GLN A 178 -8.15 -14.60 13.06
CA GLN A 178 -9.39 -13.86 12.79
C GLN A 178 -10.60 -14.35 13.59
N GLN A 179 -10.38 -15.00 14.74
CA GLN A 179 -11.47 -15.57 15.55
C GLN A 179 -11.98 -14.64 16.67
N GLY A 180 -11.30 -13.52 16.89
CA GLY A 180 -11.64 -12.55 17.93
C GLY A 180 -10.48 -11.59 18.16
N ARG A 181 -10.57 -10.84 19.26
CA ARG A 181 -9.47 -9.97 19.71
C ARG A 181 -8.33 -10.83 20.25
N VAL A 182 -7.07 -10.39 20.17
CA VAL A 182 -5.98 -11.14 20.83
C VAL A 182 -6.01 -10.96 22.36
N PHE A 183 -5.90 -9.71 22.84
CA PHE A 183 -5.87 -9.38 24.27
C PHE A 183 -6.90 -8.34 24.69
N GLU A 184 -7.55 -8.57 25.84
CA GLU A 184 -8.35 -7.58 26.53
C GLU A 184 -7.75 -7.29 27.91
N LEU A 185 -7.27 -6.06 28.11
CA LEU A 185 -6.63 -5.60 29.34
C LEU A 185 -7.59 -4.67 30.07
N VAL A 186 -8.00 -5.07 31.27
CA VAL A 186 -9.03 -4.36 32.04
C VAL A 186 -8.47 -3.96 33.39
N GLY A 187 -8.37 -2.66 33.62
CA GLY A 187 -8.14 -2.08 34.94
C GLY A 187 -9.40 -1.46 35.51
N GLY A 188 -9.37 -1.22 36.82
CA GLY A 188 -10.47 -0.58 37.54
C GLY A 188 -11.50 -1.58 38.09
N GLY A 189 -11.92 -1.33 39.33
CA GLY A 189 -12.93 -2.10 40.06
C GLY A 189 -13.49 -1.30 41.24
N PRO A 190 -14.45 -1.86 42.01
CA PRO A 190 -14.92 -1.22 43.24
C PRO A 190 -13.74 -0.96 44.18
N GLN A 191 -13.74 0.21 44.81
CA GLN A 191 -12.65 0.64 45.69
C GLN A 191 -12.26 -0.46 46.72
N PRO A 192 -10.96 -0.79 46.89
CA PRO A 192 -9.76 -0.17 46.31
C PRO A 192 -9.20 -1.05 45.19
N GLY A 193 -9.90 -1.16 44.05
CA GLY A 193 -9.48 -2.06 42.97
C GLY A 193 -8.07 -1.76 42.51
N GLU A 194 -7.16 -2.74 42.63
CA GLU A 194 -5.79 -2.58 42.17
C GLU A 194 -5.78 -2.32 40.66
N PRO A 195 -4.98 -1.35 40.18
CA PRO A 195 -4.94 -0.97 38.76
C PRO A 195 -4.37 -2.06 37.85
N GLY A 196 -3.76 -3.12 38.42
CA GLY A 196 -3.12 -4.18 37.66
C GLY A 196 -1.89 -3.66 36.92
N LEU A 197 -0.69 -3.77 37.50
CA LEU A 197 0.52 -3.60 36.66
C LEU A 197 0.57 -4.81 35.73
N ILE A 198 0.28 -4.58 34.45
CA ILE A 198 0.34 -5.59 33.41
C ILE A 198 1.60 -5.31 32.60
N ILE A 199 2.52 -6.26 32.54
CA ILE A 199 3.73 -6.17 31.74
C ILE A 199 3.66 -7.23 30.65
N MET A 200 3.90 -6.82 29.40
CA MET A 200 4.01 -7.70 28.24
C MET A 200 5.35 -7.46 27.57
N ASP A 201 6.19 -8.49 27.58
CA ASP A 201 7.51 -8.44 26.98
C ASP A 201 7.65 -9.48 25.87
N ASN A 202 8.27 -9.08 24.76
CA ASN A 202 8.74 -9.97 23.71
C ASN A 202 7.63 -10.83 23.06
N LEU A 203 6.51 -10.22 22.70
CA LEU A 203 5.37 -10.91 22.09
C LEU A 203 5.12 -10.42 20.67
N VAL A 204 4.79 -11.34 19.77
CA VAL A 204 4.12 -11.02 18.49
C VAL A 204 2.62 -11.25 18.70
N ILE A 205 1.82 -10.20 18.51
CA ILE A 205 0.37 -10.14 18.71
C ILE A 205 -0.28 -9.93 17.34
N THR A 206 -1.01 -10.92 16.84
CA THR A 206 -1.48 -10.89 15.46
C THR A 206 -2.76 -11.67 15.19
N GLY A 207 -3.34 -11.45 14.00
CA GLY A 207 -4.49 -12.17 13.50
C GLY A 207 -5.76 -11.84 14.28
N GLY A 208 -5.80 -10.74 15.04
CA GLY A 208 -7.00 -10.27 15.69
C GLY A 208 -8.01 -9.73 14.66
N ASP A 209 -9.28 -10.10 14.79
CA ASP A 209 -10.37 -9.54 13.97
C ASP A 209 -11.66 -9.52 14.80
N VAL A 210 -12.30 -8.36 14.90
CA VAL A 210 -13.45 -8.15 15.77
C VAL A 210 -14.40 -7.09 15.20
N ASP A 211 -15.71 -7.39 15.29
CA ASP A 211 -16.76 -6.39 15.12
C ASP A 211 -16.85 -5.49 16.38
N GLY A 212 -15.95 -4.51 16.47
CA GLY A 212 -15.73 -3.68 17.67
C GLY A 212 -14.40 -2.94 17.65
N ASN A 213 -13.82 -2.69 18.84
CA ASN A 213 -12.56 -1.96 18.99
C ASN A 213 -11.42 -2.88 19.45
N GLY A 214 -10.18 -2.51 19.10
CA GLY A 214 -8.97 -3.19 19.58
C GLY A 214 -8.85 -4.57 18.97
N GLY A 215 -8.46 -4.70 17.70
CA GLY A 215 -8.27 -5.99 17.05
C GLY A 215 -7.17 -6.82 17.70
N GLY A 216 -5.99 -6.22 17.85
CA GLY A 216 -4.88 -6.79 18.61
C GLY A 216 -5.14 -6.69 20.11
N VAL A 217 -5.08 -5.47 20.64
CA VAL A 217 -5.15 -5.21 22.09
C VAL A 217 -6.20 -4.15 22.41
N LEU A 218 -7.11 -4.46 23.33
CA LEU A 218 -8.00 -3.49 23.96
C LEU A 218 -7.50 -3.18 25.37
N ILE A 219 -7.14 -1.93 25.62
CA ILE A 219 -6.69 -1.41 26.92
C ILE A 219 -7.82 -0.56 27.50
N SER A 220 -8.43 -1.02 28.58
CA SER A 220 -9.50 -0.32 29.28
C SER A 220 -9.06 0.00 30.70
N ASN A 221 -8.96 1.29 31.03
CA ASN A 221 -8.83 1.75 32.43
C ASN A 221 -7.62 1.16 33.20
N CYS A 222 -6.57 0.74 32.50
CA CYS A 222 -5.30 0.27 33.05
C CYS A 222 -4.11 0.95 32.34
N SER A 223 -2.93 0.84 32.96
CA SER A 223 -1.68 1.42 32.45
C SER A 223 -0.65 0.29 32.24
N PRO A 224 -0.85 -0.56 31.22
CA PRO A 224 0.06 -1.66 30.92
C PRO A 224 1.39 -1.15 30.34
N ILE A 225 2.42 -1.98 30.42
CA ILE A 225 3.72 -1.75 29.81
C ILE A 225 3.94 -2.81 28.75
N LEU A 226 4.14 -2.39 27.50
CA LEU A 226 4.45 -3.25 26.38
C LEU A 226 5.87 -2.95 25.92
N ARG A 227 6.73 -3.97 25.89
CA ARG A 227 8.15 -3.79 25.53
C ARG A 227 8.60 -4.83 24.53
N ASN A 228 9.28 -4.36 23.49
CA ASN A 228 9.77 -5.23 22.42
C ASN A 228 8.64 -6.13 21.87
N CYS A 229 7.46 -5.53 21.64
CA CYS A 229 6.30 -6.25 21.12
C CYS A 229 6.05 -5.89 19.65
N LEU A 230 5.63 -6.87 18.87
CA LEU A 230 5.17 -6.68 17.49
C LEU A 230 3.65 -6.82 17.48
N ILE A 231 2.91 -5.76 17.17
CA ILE A 231 1.45 -5.75 17.06
C ILE A 231 1.11 -5.60 15.59
N VAL A 232 0.82 -6.73 14.93
CA VAL A 232 0.80 -6.79 13.47
C VAL A 232 -0.38 -7.54 12.90
N GLU A 233 -0.88 -7.13 11.73
CA GLU A 233 -1.93 -7.86 10.99
C GLU A 233 -3.18 -8.10 11.85
N ASN A 234 -3.64 -7.05 12.54
CA ASN A 234 -4.90 -7.07 13.29
C ASN A 234 -5.90 -6.09 12.67
N ALA A 235 -7.17 -6.49 12.66
CA ALA A 235 -8.26 -5.73 12.08
C ALA A 235 -9.39 -5.51 13.09
N CYS A 236 -10.17 -4.44 12.91
CA CYS A 236 -11.47 -4.29 13.56
C CYS A 236 -12.41 -3.41 12.74
N THR A 237 -13.72 -3.55 12.93
CA THR A 237 -14.72 -2.68 12.27
C THR A 237 -14.91 -1.32 12.97
N GLY A 238 -14.33 -1.15 14.15
CA GLY A 238 -14.38 0.07 14.95
C GLY A 238 -13.03 0.77 14.98
N THR A 239 -12.49 1.02 16.18
CA THR A 239 -11.29 1.85 16.35
C THR A 239 -10.12 1.09 16.98
N GLY A 240 -8.89 1.41 16.58
CA GLY A 240 -7.69 0.79 17.14
C GLY A 240 -7.47 -0.63 16.60
N GLY A 241 -7.11 -0.77 15.32
CA GLY A 241 -6.91 -2.08 14.68
C GLY A 241 -5.84 -2.89 15.41
N GLY A 242 -4.68 -2.28 15.59
CA GLY A 242 -3.61 -2.81 16.42
C GLY A 242 -3.96 -2.68 17.90
N VAL A 243 -4.15 -1.44 18.37
CA VAL A 243 -4.41 -1.14 19.77
C VAL A 243 -5.49 -0.08 19.94
N HIS A 244 -6.45 -0.36 20.84
CA HIS A 244 -7.41 0.62 21.33
C HIS A 244 -7.20 0.89 22.81
N VAL A 245 -6.97 2.15 23.18
CA VAL A 245 -6.85 2.59 24.57
C VAL A 245 -8.07 3.43 24.93
N ARG A 246 -8.70 3.09 26.04
CA ARG A 246 -9.88 3.79 26.56
C ARG A 246 -9.79 4.06 28.04
N ARG A 247 -10.06 5.32 28.40
CA ARG A 247 -10.28 5.76 29.76
C ARG A 247 -11.70 6.30 29.98
N ASP A 248 -12.51 5.49 30.65
CA ASP A 248 -13.87 5.82 31.06
C ASP A 248 -13.96 5.89 32.59
N ALA A 249 -13.61 7.05 33.14
CA ALA A 249 -13.31 7.24 34.55
C ALA A 249 -14.20 8.30 35.21
N GLN A 250 -15.49 8.42 34.82
CA GLN A 250 -16.41 9.44 35.34
C GLN A 250 -16.35 9.59 36.89
N GLY A 251 -15.55 10.54 37.36
CA GLY A 251 -15.41 10.91 38.77
C GLY A 251 -14.54 10.01 39.65
N SER A 252 -13.77 9.07 39.11
CA SER A 252 -12.90 8.17 39.91
C SER A 252 -11.41 8.47 39.69
N SER A 253 -10.75 9.07 40.68
CA SER A 253 -9.35 9.50 40.57
C SER A 253 -8.30 8.36 40.58
N TRP A 254 -8.73 7.11 40.75
CA TRP A 254 -7.86 5.93 40.77
C TRP A 254 -7.93 5.10 39.48
N ILE A 255 -8.76 5.50 38.52
CA ILE A 255 -8.78 4.92 37.18
C ILE A 255 -7.83 5.75 36.31
N ASN A 256 -6.84 5.08 35.71
CA ASN A 256 -5.90 5.70 34.79
C ASN A 256 -5.76 4.86 33.52
N ALA A 257 -5.49 5.51 32.40
CA ALA A 257 -5.02 4.86 31.18
C ALA A 257 -3.81 5.63 30.66
N ALA A 258 -2.64 5.18 31.10
CA ALA A 258 -1.34 5.68 30.66
C ALA A 258 -0.46 4.49 30.24
N PRO A 259 -0.82 3.77 29.17
CA PRO A 259 -0.01 2.66 28.68
C PRO A 259 1.35 3.16 28.21
N ASP A 260 2.39 2.36 28.44
CA ASP A 260 3.76 2.65 28.01
C ASP A 260 4.19 1.63 26.97
N PHE A 261 4.52 2.11 25.78
CA PHE A 261 5.05 1.33 24.67
C PHE A 261 6.53 1.67 24.51
N SER A 262 7.40 0.66 24.62
CA SER A 262 8.83 0.86 24.40
C SER A 262 9.40 -0.16 23.44
N ARG A 263 10.07 0.32 22.38
CA ARG A 263 10.65 -0.54 21.34
C ARG A 263 9.63 -1.49 20.71
N CYS A 264 8.40 -1.02 20.55
CA CYS A 264 7.32 -1.77 19.92
C CYS A 264 7.23 -1.42 18.43
N VAL A 265 6.76 -2.38 17.64
CA VAL A 265 6.40 -2.18 16.23
C VAL A 265 4.90 -2.42 16.09
N ILE A 266 4.17 -1.42 15.60
CA ILE A 266 2.73 -1.48 15.35
C ILE A 266 2.53 -1.31 13.84
N ARG A 267 2.24 -2.40 13.12
CA ARG A 267 2.18 -2.34 11.65
C ARG A 267 1.17 -3.23 10.96
N ASN A 268 0.76 -2.87 9.74
CA ASN A 268 -0.21 -3.63 8.95
C ASN A 268 -1.50 -3.90 9.73
N ASN A 269 -1.96 -2.95 10.53
CA ASN A 269 -3.23 -3.07 11.23
C ASN A 269 -4.30 -2.19 10.56
N GLU A 270 -5.54 -2.67 10.58
CA GLU A 270 -6.67 -2.07 9.87
C GLU A 270 -7.81 -1.71 10.84
N ALA A 271 -8.41 -0.53 10.69
CA ALA A 271 -9.59 -0.12 11.46
C ALA A 271 -10.49 0.84 10.68
N GLN A 272 -11.61 1.24 11.27
CA GLN A 272 -12.33 2.43 10.79
C GLN A 272 -11.52 3.70 11.09
N ASP A 273 -10.90 3.79 12.27
CA ASP A 273 -10.06 4.93 12.69
C ASP A 273 -9.00 4.48 13.70
N GLY A 274 -7.80 5.06 13.62
CA GLY A 274 -6.61 4.66 14.36
C GLY A 274 -6.21 3.23 14.04
N GLY A 275 -5.90 2.94 12.77
CA GLY A 275 -5.50 1.61 12.29
C GLY A 275 -4.44 0.97 13.18
N GLY A 276 -3.37 1.70 13.49
CA GLY A 276 -2.32 1.29 14.41
C GLY A 276 -2.75 1.44 15.87
N LEU A 277 -2.94 2.69 16.31
CA LEU A 277 -3.22 3.03 17.70
C LEU A 277 -4.34 4.08 17.81
N TYR A 278 -5.43 3.72 18.47
CA TYR A 278 -6.50 4.68 18.82
C TYR A 278 -6.55 4.89 20.32
N CYS A 279 -6.57 6.15 20.76
CA CYS A 279 -6.60 6.52 22.17
C CYS A 279 -7.80 7.41 22.47
N TYR A 280 -8.54 7.07 23.53
CA TYR A 280 -9.68 7.84 24.00
C TYR A 280 -9.63 8.08 25.51
N GLY A 281 -9.78 9.34 25.92
CA GLY A 281 -9.95 9.70 27.32
C GLY A 281 -11.14 10.61 27.56
N ASP A 282 -11.79 10.45 28.72
CA ASP A 282 -12.71 11.49 29.22
C ASP A 282 -11.95 12.73 29.75
N ASP A 283 -12.64 13.86 29.86
CA ASP A 283 -12.07 15.15 30.31
C ASP A 283 -11.75 15.21 31.82
N PHE A 284 -11.86 14.11 32.57
CA PHE A 284 -11.65 14.12 34.02
C PHE A 284 -10.18 13.86 34.37
N GLY A 285 -9.59 14.72 35.20
CA GLY A 285 -8.19 14.56 35.62
C GLY A 285 -7.25 14.88 34.46
N SER A 286 -6.27 14.01 34.21
CA SER A 286 -5.34 14.15 33.09
C SER A 286 -5.79 13.43 31.81
N GLY A 287 -6.90 12.70 31.82
CA GLY A 287 -7.36 11.97 30.64
C GLY A 287 -6.56 10.70 30.34
N CYS A 288 -6.46 10.32 29.06
CA CYS A 288 -5.67 9.18 28.58
C CYS A 288 -4.27 9.68 28.16
N GLU A 289 -3.22 9.14 28.75
CA GLU A 289 -1.82 9.62 28.62
C GLU A 289 -0.88 8.51 28.13
N PRO A 290 -1.04 7.98 26.90
CA PRO A 290 -0.17 6.94 26.37
C PRO A 290 1.24 7.50 26.08
N ASN A 291 2.27 6.74 26.45
CA ASN A 291 3.67 7.06 26.14
C ASN A 291 4.21 6.08 25.10
N ILE A 292 4.81 6.60 24.02
CA ILE A 292 5.34 5.84 22.90
C ILE A 292 6.81 6.21 22.75
N THR A 293 7.73 5.31 23.12
CA THR A 293 9.17 5.59 23.12
C THR A 293 9.97 4.57 22.31
N GLY A 294 10.82 5.02 21.40
CA GLY A 294 11.64 4.11 20.60
C GLY A 294 10.82 3.16 19.72
N CYS A 295 9.59 3.53 19.35
CA CYS A 295 8.66 2.66 18.64
C CYS A 295 8.62 2.98 17.14
N VAL A 296 8.05 2.06 16.38
CA VAL A 296 7.75 2.23 14.96
C VAL A 296 6.27 1.94 14.73
N ILE A 297 5.55 2.91 14.17
CA ILE A 297 4.13 2.78 13.81
C ILE A 297 4.03 2.95 12.29
N ASN A 298 3.87 1.85 11.56
CA ASN A 298 3.92 1.89 10.09
C ASN A 298 2.89 1.06 9.36
N ASP A 299 2.56 1.46 8.13
CA ASP A 299 1.73 0.69 7.20
C ASP A 299 0.37 0.28 7.80
N ASN A 300 -0.18 1.09 8.71
CA ASN A 300 -1.50 0.87 9.26
C ASN A 300 -2.54 1.64 8.45
N THR A 301 -3.70 1.05 8.24
CA THR A 301 -4.76 1.57 7.38
C THR A 301 -6.02 1.89 8.17
N ALA A 302 -6.72 2.96 7.77
CA ALA A 302 -8.03 3.30 8.29
C ALA A 302 -9.01 3.63 7.16
N SER A 303 -10.26 3.23 7.29
CA SER A 303 -11.28 3.47 6.24
C SER A 303 -12.03 4.80 6.35
N ASP A 304 -12.02 5.47 7.51
CA ASP A 304 -12.82 6.69 7.80
C ASP A 304 -12.13 7.59 8.84
N GLY A 305 -10.80 7.54 8.92
CA GLY A 305 -10.03 8.14 10.00
C GLY A 305 -8.54 8.21 9.72
N ILE A 306 -7.72 7.99 10.74
CA ILE A 306 -6.26 8.05 10.62
C ILE A 306 -5.66 6.64 10.70
N GLY A 307 -4.80 6.30 9.75
CA GLY A 307 -4.13 4.99 9.71
C GLY A 307 -3.20 4.77 10.91
N GLY A 308 -2.32 5.72 11.21
CA GLY A 308 -1.26 5.52 12.20
C GLY A 308 -1.76 5.63 13.64
N MET A 309 -1.87 6.85 14.16
CA MET A 309 -2.32 7.09 15.54
C MET A 309 -3.34 8.22 15.67
N HIS A 310 -4.47 7.96 16.33
CA HIS A 310 -5.46 8.99 16.63
C HIS A 310 -5.75 9.09 18.13
N HIS A 311 -5.60 10.29 18.69
CA HIS A 311 -5.97 10.57 20.08
C HIS A 311 -7.21 11.49 20.15
N VAL A 312 -8.26 11.05 20.84
CA VAL A 312 -9.53 11.76 20.96
C VAL A 312 -9.92 11.97 22.43
N GLY A 313 -10.39 13.18 22.74
CA GLY A 313 -10.92 13.51 24.06
C GLY A 313 -9.87 14.10 25.01
N GLY A 314 -10.00 13.80 26.30
CA GLY A 314 -9.11 14.28 27.34
C GLY A 314 -7.80 13.51 27.42
N GLY A 315 -6.71 14.23 27.69
CA GLY A 315 -5.35 13.70 27.75
C GLY A 315 -4.56 13.95 26.47
N GLU A 316 -3.35 13.40 26.43
CA GLU A 316 -2.36 13.66 25.40
C GLU A 316 -1.45 12.43 25.24
N ALA A 317 -1.18 12.04 24.00
CA ALA A 317 -0.17 11.03 23.69
C ALA A 317 1.20 11.70 23.54
N THR A 318 2.24 11.12 24.14
CA THR A 318 3.63 11.55 23.92
C THR A 318 4.36 10.51 23.07
N VAL A 319 5.00 10.98 22.00
CA VAL A 319 5.82 10.17 21.10
C VAL A 319 7.25 10.68 21.16
N ASP A 320 8.16 9.85 21.63
CA ASP A 320 9.58 10.20 21.83
C ASP A 320 10.49 9.18 21.15
N ASP A 321 11.55 9.66 20.50
CA ASP A 321 12.51 8.86 19.72
C ASP A 321 11.86 7.76 18.85
N SER A 322 10.72 8.05 18.20
CA SER A 322 9.90 7.06 17.49
C SER A 322 9.60 7.46 16.04
N ILE A 323 9.28 6.48 15.19
CA ILE A 323 8.98 6.68 13.77
C ILE A 323 7.51 6.37 13.51
N ILE A 324 6.80 7.29 12.85
CA ILE A 324 5.44 7.08 12.34
C ILE A 324 5.47 7.28 10.83
N CYS A 325 5.31 6.24 10.03
CA CYS A 325 5.44 6.35 8.57
C CYS A 325 4.55 5.40 7.79
N GLY A 326 4.29 5.61 6.50
CA GLY A 326 3.58 4.62 5.66
C GLY A 326 2.11 4.38 6.02
N ASN A 327 1.56 5.10 7.00
CA ASN A 327 0.18 4.89 7.44
C ASN A 327 -0.82 5.65 6.56
N PHE A 328 -1.99 5.06 6.30
CA PHE A 328 -3.00 5.61 5.38
C PHE A 328 -4.37 5.74 6.05
N PRO A 329 -5.11 6.86 5.87
CA PRO A 329 -4.79 8.04 5.07
C PRO A 329 -3.96 9.10 5.82
N GLY A 330 -3.43 8.77 7.01
CA GLY A 330 -2.65 9.74 7.77
C GLY A 330 -1.79 9.10 8.85
N GLN A 331 -0.71 9.80 9.19
CA GLN A 331 0.26 9.35 10.20
C GLN A 331 -0.30 9.50 11.62
N TYR A 332 -0.84 10.68 11.95
CA TYR A 332 -1.45 10.89 13.26
C TYR A 332 -2.46 12.04 13.25
N ALA A 333 -3.38 12.05 14.22
CA ALA A 333 -4.21 13.22 14.53
C ALA A 333 -4.58 13.31 16.02
N GLY A 334 -5.11 14.47 16.41
CA GLY A 334 -5.58 14.72 17.77
C GLY A 334 -4.51 15.25 18.72
N ASN A 335 -4.68 15.02 20.02
CA ASN A 335 -3.74 15.48 21.06
C ASN A 335 -2.53 14.53 21.10
N VAL A 336 -1.63 14.71 20.14
CA VAL A 336 -0.40 13.94 20.01
C VAL A 336 0.78 14.91 20.01
N GLU A 337 1.65 14.78 21.00
CA GLU A 337 2.90 15.52 21.10
C GLU A 337 4.06 14.67 20.57
N ILE A 338 4.70 15.16 19.50
CA ILE A 338 5.88 14.53 18.89
C ILE A 338 7.13 15.24 19.43
N GLU A 339 7.94 14.52 20.19
CA GLU A 339 9.14 15.01 20.87
C GLU A 339 10.42 14.22 20.47
N GLY A 340 11.56 14.70 20.99
CA GLY A 340 12.85 14.01 20.85
C GLY A 340 13.34 13.90 19.41
N GLY A 341 13.92 12.74 19.08
CA GLY A 341 14.35 12.36 17.74
C GLY A 341 13.23 11.76 16.86
N SER A 342 11.96 11.96 17.22
CA SER A 342 10.83 11.37 16.49
C SER A 342 10.61 11.99 15.11
N CYS A 343 10.00 11.23 14.21
CA CYS A 343 9.62 11.71 12.88
C CYS A 343 8.31 11.10 12.37
N THR A 344 7.69 11.84 11.46
CA THR A 344 6.44 11.46 10.82
C THR A 344 6.58 11.62 9.31
N LEU A 345 6.46 10.52 8.56
CA LEU A 345 6.72 10.47 7.13
C LEU A 345 5.53 9.87 6.39
N SER A 346 5.28 10.23 5.14
CA SER A 346 4.26 9.57 4.31
C SER A 346 4.69 8.15 3.95
N ASN A 347 5.98 7.92 3.69
CA ASN A 347 6.57 6.63 3.38
C ASN A 347 7.61 6.18 4.42
N CYS A 348 7.87 4.88 4.48
CA CYS A 348 8.89 4.29 5.35
C CYS A 348 10.11 3.88 4.54
N VAL A 349 11.30 4.33 4.94
CA VAL A 349 12.55 3.94 4.29
C VAL A 349 13.25 2.84 5.10
N ASP A 350 13.36 1.67 4.50
CA ASP A 350 14.22 0.56 4.93
C ASP A 350 15.41 0.48 3.97
N GLY A 351 16.49 1.19 4.32
CA GLY A 351 17.61 1.45 3.41
C GLY A 351 18.49 0.23 3.17
N ASP A 352 18.47 -0.75 4.08
CA ASP A 352 19.22 -2.00 3.94
C ASP A 352 18.35 -3.24 3.62
N GLY A 353 17.03 -3.06 3.63
CA GLY A 353 16.04 -4.05 3.20
C GLY A 353 15.87 -5.20 4.19
N ASP A 354 16.17 -4.99 5.47
CA ASP A 354 16.09 -6.01 6.51
C ASP A 354 14.69 -6.15 7.16
N GLY A 355 13.74 -5.31 6.74
CA GLY A 355 12.38 -5.23 7.27
C GLY A 355 12.25 -4.35 8.52
N VAL A 356 13.30 -3.61 8.88
CA VAL A 356 13.31 -2.62 9.96
C VAL A 356 13.53 -1.23 9.38
N ILE A 357 12.76 -0.26 9.84
CA ILE A 357 12.86 1.11 9.35
C ILE A 357 14.09 1.78 9.97
N ASP A 358 15.03 2.19 9.12
CA ASP A 358 16.38 2.59 9.52
C ASP A 358 16.47 4.03 10.03
N SER A 359 15.62 4.93 9.53
CA SER A 359 15.78 6.35 9.79
C SER A 359 14.55 7.20 9.46
N CYS A 360 14.65 8.47 9.83
CA CYS A 360 13.73 9.54 9.49
C CYS A 360 14.01 10.16 8.11
N GLU A 361 14.59 9.41 7.18
CA GLU A 361 14.83 9.89 5.81
C GLU A 361 13.53 9.82 5.00
N ALA A 362 13.17 10.93 4.37
CA ALA A 362 11.95 11.05 3.57
C ALA A 362 12.27 10.82 2.08
N GLY A 363 11.31 10.23 1.37
CA GLY A 363 11.34 10.07 -0.08
C GLY A 363 11.95 8.76 -0.54
N ASP A 364 11.54 8.33 -1.74
CA ASP A 364 12.17 7.24 -2.45
C ASP A 364 13.49 7.74 -3.08
N ALA A 365 14.60 7.10 -2.73
CA ALA A 365 15.93 7.50 -3.19
C ALA A 365 16.26 6.96 -4.60
N ASP A 366 15.51 5.97 -5.09
CA ASP A 366 15.78 5.33 -6.38
C ASP A 366 14.84 5.78 -7.51
N GLY A 367 13.73 6.44 -7.18
CA GLY A 367 12.76 7.01 -8.13
C GLY A 367 11.82 5.95 -8.72
N ILE A 368 11.69 4.79 -8.06
CA ILE A 368 10.79 3.70 -8.40
C ILE A 368 9.84 3.43 -7.22
N LEU A 369 8.63 3.97 -7.33
CA LEU A 369 7.58 3.83 -6.32
C LEU A 369 6.85 2.49 -6.51
N TYR A 370 7.11 1.53 -5.63
CA TYR A 370 6.54 0.18 -5.77
C TYR A 370 5.16 0.05 -5.12
N VAL A 371 4.16 -0.40 -5.89
CA VAL A 371 2.78 -0.62 -5.41
C VAL A 371 2.45 -2.13 -5.44
N PRO A 372 2.12 -2.79 -4.30
CA PRO A 372 1.86 -2.21 -3.00
C PRO A 372 3.06 -2.26 -2.02
N SER A 373 4.23 -2.76 -2.44
CA SER A 373 5.28 -3.16 -1.50
C SER A 373 5.94 -2.00 -0.76
N GLU A 374 5.97 -0.82 -1.38
CA GLU A 374 6.45 0.43 -0.76
C GLU A 374 5.28 1.36 -0.44
N TYR A 375 4.32 1.47 -1.37
CA TYR A 375 3.13 2.27 -1.23
C TYR A 375 1.89 1.38 -1.27
N PRO A 376 1.15 1.20 -0.15
CA PRO A 376 0.00 0.30 -0.08
C PRO A 376 -1.07 0.53 -1.15
N THR A 377 -1.24 1.78 -1.60
CA THR A 377 -2.19 2.17 -2.64
C THR A 377 -1.50 2.94 -3.76
N LEU A 378 -2.11 2.94 -4.95
CA LEU A 378 -1.65 3.75 -6.07
C LEU A 378 -1.70 5.25 -5.75
N GLU A 379 -2.68 5.68 -4.95
CA GLU A 379 -2.85 7.06 -4.51
C GLU A 379 -1.61 7.57 -3.75
N MET A 380 -1.15 6.81 -2.77
CA MET A 380 0.02 7.19 -1.97
C MET A 380 1.28 7.28 -2.83
N ALA A 381 1.46 6.36 -3.79
CA ALA A 381 2.55 6.47 -4.74
C ALA A 381 2.39 7.73 -5.62
N TRP A 382 1.18 8.05 -6.03
CA TRP A 382 0.91 9.20 -6.88
C TRP A 382 1.18 10.54 -6.17
N GLU A 383 0.85 10.65 -4.88
CA GLU A 383 1.10 11.85 -4.07
C GLU A 383 2.59 12.17 -3.88
N GLU A 384 3.45 11.14 -3.97
CA GLU A 384 4.90 11.27 -3.83
C GLU A 384 5.64 11.42 -5.18
N LEU A 385 4.91 11.47 -6.30
CA LEU A 385 5.52 11.62 -7.62
C LEU A 385 6.40 12.87 -7.73
N THR A 386 7.62 12.67 -8.20
CA THR A 386 8.55 13.70 -8.63
C THR A 386 8.95 13.51 -10.10
N ASP A 387 9.55 14.57 -10.69
CA ASP A 387 9.94 14.57 -12.10
C ASP A 387 10.99 13.49 -12.40
N GLY A 388 10.63 12.52 -13.25
CA GLY A 388 11.47 11.39 -13.65
C GLY A 388 11.10 10.06 -13.00
N ASP A 389 10.11 10.03 -12.11
CA ASP A 389 9.78 8.85 -11.33
C ASP A 389 9.06 7.75 -12.14
N THR A 390 9.15 6.54 -11.61
CA THR A 390 8.49 5.34 -12.12
C THR A 390 7.55 4.77 -11.06
N ILE A 391 6.28 4.58 -11.38
CA ILE A 391 5.35 3.79 -10.57
C ILE A 391 5.40 2.35 -11.07
N ALA A 392 5.91 1.44 -10.25
CA ALA A 392 6.00 0.01 -10.55
C ALA A 392 4.88 -0.75 -9.83
N ILE A 393 3.95 -1.35 -10.58
CA ILE A 393 2.72 -1.92 -10.04
C ILE A 393 2.75 -3.45 -10.15
N ALA A 394 2.62 -4.14 -9.03
CA ALA A 394 2.56 -5.60 -8.98
C ALA A 394 1.31 -6.16 -9.70
N ALA A 395 1.31 -7.46 -9.98
CA ALA A 395 0.15 -8.15 -10.54
C ALA A 395 -1.04 -8.12 -9.57
N GLY A 396 -2.22 -7.72 -10.06
CA GLY A 396 -3.40 -7.55 -9.23
C GLY A 396 -4.47 -6.67 -9.88
N THR A 397 -5.60 -6.53 -9.20
CA THR A 397 -6.65 -5.56 -9.56
C THR A 397 -6.69 -4.47 -8.50
N TYR A 398 -6.53 -3.22 -8.94
CA TYR A 398 -6.52 -2.03 -8.11
C TYR A 398 -7.76 -1.19 -8.46
N PHE A 399 -8.65 -1.00 -7.50
CA PHE A 399 -9.87 -0.23 -7.66
C PHE A 399 -9.61 1.23 -7.34
N LEU A 400 -10.07 2.15 -8.21
CA LEU A 400 -9.82 3.59 -8.11
C LEU A 400 -11.04 4.40 -7.63
N GLU A 401 -12.06 3.74 -7.09
CA GLU A 401 -13.31 4.40 -6.64
C GLU A 401 -13.21 5.10 -5.27
N ASP A 402 -12.21 4.74 -4.47
CA ASP A 402 -12.01 5.24 -3.10
C ASP A 402 -10.92 6.32 -3.01
N LEU A 403 -10.47 6.87 -4.15
CA LEU A 403 -9.51 7.97 -4.15
C LEU A 403 -10.17 9.25 -3.60
N ASP A 404 -9.42 10.03 -2.82
CA ASP A 404 -9.85 11.36 -2.37
C ASP A 404 -9.95 12.35 -3.55
N GLU A 405 -9.21 12.08 -4.63
CA GLU A 405 -9.16 12.88 -5.86
C GLU A 405 -10.03 12.31 -6.99
N GLU A 406 -10.70 13.20 -7.74
CA GLU A 406 -11.54 12.84 -8.90
C GLU A 406 -10.69 12.38 -10.11
N ALA A 407 -9.37 12.61 -10.10
CA ALA A 407 -8.43 12.22 -11.16
C ALA A 407 -7.01 12.05 -10.63
N LEU A 408 -6.22 11.16 -11.25
CA LEU A 408 -4.78 11.10 -11.02
C LEU A 408 -4.07 11.98 -12.07
N VAL A 409 -3.57 13.14 -11.64
CA VAL A 409 -2.98 14.15 -12.53
C VAL A 409 -1.50 14.32 -12.23
N ALA A 410 -0.68 14.30 -13.28
CA ALA A 410 0.75 14.54 -13.29
C ALA A 410 1.05 15.69 -14.27
N GLU A 411 1.34 16.89 -13.76
CA GLU A 411 1.62 18.10 -14.58
C GLU A 411 3.11 18.46 -14.57
N GLU A 412 3.63 18.85 -15.75
CA GLU A 412 5.00 19.32 -15.97
C GLU A 412 6.08 18.33 -15.48
N MET A 413 5.83 17.02 -15.61
CA MET A 413 6.72 15.96 -15.16
C MET A 413 6.87 14.81 -16.17
N ALA A 414 8.05 14.20 -16.18
CA ALA A 414 8.30 12.89 -16.79
C ALA A 414 7.87 11.79 -15.81
N VAL A 415 6.97 10.90 -16.24
CA VAL A 415 6.42 9.82 -15.40
C VAL A 415 6.35 8.52 -16.19
N SER A 416 6.76 7.43 -15.54
CA SER A 416 6.60 6.07 -16.06
C SER A 416 5.61 5.28 -15.22
N ILE A 417 4.66 4.56 -15.84
CA ILE A 417 3.74 3.62 -15.17
C ILE A 417 3.98 2.24 -15.76
N ILE A 418 4.44 1.30 -14.94
CA ILE A 418 4.87 -0.03 -15.40
C ILE A 418 4.18 -1.11 -14.57
N GLY A 419 3.34 -1.93 -15.22
CA GLY A 419 2.70 -3.10 -14.61
C GLY A 419 3.53 -4.38 -14.73
N GLU A 420 3.24 -5.36 -13.87
CA GLU A 420 3.73 -6.73 -14.07
C GLU A 420 2.97 -7.46 -15.20
N THR A 421 3.63 -8.47 -15.78
CA THR A 421 3.06 -9.29 -16.86
C THR A 421 2.76 -10.71 -16.39
N ASN A 422 1.73 -11.30 -17.02
CA ASN A 422 1.47 -12.72 -16.93
C ASN A 422 2.59 -13.50 -17.63
N ALA A 423 2.64 -14.82 -17.41
CA ALA A 423 3.65 -15.67 -18.03
C ALA A 423 3.60 -15.70 -19.57
N ASP A 424 2.48 -15.31 -20.17
CA ASP A 424 2.30 -15.18 -21.63
C ASP A 424 2.65 -13.78 -22.17
N GLY A 425 3.05 -12.85 -21.30
CA GLY A 425 3.41 -11.48 -21.64
C GLY A 425 2.25 -10.49 -21.59
N THR A 426 1.00 -10.92 -21.37
CA THR A 426 -0.15 -10.00 -21.24
C THR A 426 -0.08 -9.23 -19.91
N PRO A 427 -0.71 -8.04 -19.80
CA PRO A 427 -0.83 -7.32 -18.53
C PRO A 427 -1.40 -8.19 -17.39
N ALA A 428 -0.68 -8.28 -16.28
CA ALA A 428 -1.19 -8.88 -15.04
C ALA A 428 -1.72 -7.83 -14.05
N THR A 429 -1.38 -6.56 -14.28
CA THR A 429 -1.87 -5.40 -13.53
C THR A 429 -3.14 -4.85 -14.18
N ILE A 430 -4.20 -4.74 -13.39
CA ILE A 430 -5.48 -4.15 -13.78
C ILE A 430 -5.73 -2.91 -12.92
N LEU A 431 -5.84 -1.75 -13.55
CA LEU A 431 -6.33 -0.53 -12.93
C LEU A 431 -7.80 -0.36 -13.32
N ASP A 432 -8.70 -0.43 -12.34
CA ASP A 432 -10.13 -0.48 -12.58
C ASP A 432 -10.82 0.75 -11.98
N GLY A 433 -11.44 1.55 -12.84
CA GLY A 433 -12.12 2.79 -12.45
C GLY A 433 -13.46 2.58 -11.76
N GLU A 434 -14.06 1.38 -11.83
CA GLU A 434 -15.36 0.96 -11.25
C GLU A 434 -16.60 1.86 -11.52
N GLY A 435 -16.46 3.05 -12.11
CA GLY A 435 -17.45 4.10 -11.82
C GLY A 435 -17.39 5.36 -12.70
N SER A 436 -18.53 6.09 -12.72
CA SER A 436 -18.71 7.34 -13.48
C SER A 436 -17.95 8.54 -12.92
N ASP A 437 -17.45 8.41 -11.69
CA ASP A 437 -17.01 9.57 -10.90
C ASP A 437 -15.49 9.76 -10.99
N PHE A 438 -14.72 8.73 -11.36
CA PHE A 438 -13.29 8.86 -11.62
C PHE A 438 -13.03 9.37 -13.05
N GLU A 439 -12.39 10.53 -13.16
CA GLU A 439 -12.10 11.22 -14.42
C GLU A 439 -10.89 10.66 -15.17
N GLY A 440 -10.07 9.81 -14.54
CA GLY A 440 -9.00 9.06 -15.20
C GLY A 440 -7.57 9.47 -14.82
N ILE A 441 -6.62 9.10 -15.68
CA ILE A 441 -5.18 9.34 -15.48
C ILE A 441 -4.69 10.33 -16.54
N TYR A 442 -4.11 11.44 -16.09
CA TYR A 442 -3.65 12.54 -16.94
C TYR A 442 -2.17 12.81 -16.71
N ILE A 443 -1.36 12.54 -17.73
CA ILE A 443 0.05 12.91 -17.75
C ILE A 443 0.22 14.02 -18.77
N GLN A 444 0.55 15.22 -18.28
CA GLN A 444 0.68 16.42 -19.09
C GLN A 444 2.07 17.02 -18.91
N GLY A 445 2.82 17.11 -20.00
CA GLY A 445 4.11 17.80 -20.02
C GLY A 445 3.96 19.29 -20.30
N SER A 446 5.09 19.94 -20.53
CA SER A 446 5.20 21.37 -20.85
C SER A 446 6.01 21.60 -22.14
N ASP A 447 5.89 22.81 -22.71
CA ASP A 447 6.70 23.21 -23.87
C ASP A 447 8.14 23.59 -23.51
N SER A 448 8.43 23.79 -22.22
CA SER A 448 9.73 24.28 -21.78
C SER A 448 10.78 23.18 -21.71
N ASP A 449 10.35 21.95 -21.45
CA ASP A 449 11.21 20.82 -21.11
C ASP A 449 10.72 19.54 -21.80
N GLU A 450 11.63 18.58 -21.98
CA GLU A 450 11.31 17.29 -22.57
C GLU A 450 10.80 16.35 -21.48
N HIS A 451 9.51 16.02 -21.53
CA HIS A 451 8.86 15.12 -20.57
C HIS A 451 8.68 13.75 -21.19
N LEU A 452 9.42 12.77 -20.68
CA LEU A 452 9.33 11.37 -21.10
C LEU A 452 8.20 10.68 -20.35
N MET A 453 7.19 10.19 -21.09
CA MET A 453 6.00 9.54 -20.57
C MET A 453 5.97 8.10 -21.05
N VAL A 454 5.98 7.16 -20.11
CA VAL A 454 6.02 5.73 -20.41
C VAL A 454 4.83 5.04 -19.75
N ILE A 455 4.09 4.24 -20.50
CA ILE A 455 3.10 3.32 -19.94
C ILE A 455 3.35 1.93 -20.52
N GLU A 456 3.61 0.95 -19.66
CA GLU A 456 3.82 -0.44 -20.07
C GLU A 456 2.99 -1.41 -19.23
N HIS A 457 2.41 -2.41 -19.90
CA HIS A 457 1.93 -3.64 -19.24
C HIS A 457 0.75 -3.43 -18.28
N VAL A 458 -0.10 -2.45 -18.58
CA VAL A 458 -1.28 -2.13 -17.74
C VAL A 458 -2.58 -2.39 -18.49
N HIS A 459 -3.54 -3.00 -17.80
CA HIS A 459 -4.93 -3.10 -18.24
C HIS A 459 -5.78 -2.05 -17.52
N PHE A 460 -6.15 -0.99 -18.23
CA PHE A 460 -7.08 0.05 -17.79
C PHE A 460 -8.52 -0.37 -18.10
N ARG A 461 -9.38 -0.41 -17.09
CA ARG A 461 -10.72 -0.98 -17.20
C ARG A 461 -11.77 -0.07 -16.58
N ARG A 462 -12.91 0.12 -17.28
CA ARG A 462 -14.12 0.82 -16.76
C ARG A 462 -13.88 2.25 -16.25
N PHE A 463 -13.19 3.08 -17.05
CA PHE A 463 -13.02 4.50 -16.75
C PHE A 463 -14.26 5.29 -17.21
N GLY A 464 -14.87 6.11 -16.36
CA GLY A 464 -16.15 6.77 -16.63
C GLY A 464 -16.10 8.28 -16.91
N GLY A 465 -15.19 9.04 -16.31
CA GLY A 465 -15.12 10.49 -16.46
C GLY A 465 -14.03 10.97 -17.44
N GLY A 466 -14.13 12.21 -17.91
CA GLY A 466 -13.04 12.92 -18.58
C GLY A 466 -12.48 12.28 -19.85
N SER A 467 -11.19 11.96 -19.90
CA SER A 467 -10.47 11.46 -21.10
C SER A 467 -9.97 10.03 -20.96
N GLY A 468 -10.34 9.32 -19.89
CA GLY A 468 -9.78 8.00 -19.58
C GLY A 468 -8.29 8.13 -19.26
N VAL A 469 -7.43 7.51 -20.07
CA VAL A 469 -5.98 7.70 -19.99
C VAL A 469 -5.54 8.72 -21.03
N ALA A 470 -4.86 9.78 -20.60
CA ALA A 470 -4.41 10.87 -21.47
C ALA A 470 -2.94 11.21 -21.29
N LEU A 471 -2.18 11.19 -22.40
CA LEU A 471 -0.80 11.69 -22.47
C LEU A 471 -0.75 12.90 -23.40
N THR A 472 -0.32 14.05 -22.88
CA THR A 472 -0.30 15.29 -23.67
C THR A 472 0.97 16.11 -23.48
N ASN A 473 1.39 16.83 -24.52
CA ASN A 473 2.52 17.77 -24.49
C ASN A 473 3.86 17.12 -24.06
N GLY A 474 4.20 15.97 -24.65
CA GLY A 474 5.36 15.21 -24.22
C GLY A 474 5.89 14.25 -25.27
N SER A 475 6.73 13.32 -24.84
CA SER A 475 7.29 12.28 -25.70
C SER A 475 7.31 10.94 -24.97
N GLY A 476 7.38 9.82 -25.70
CA GLY A 476 7.57 8.51 -25.09
C GLY A 476 6.83 7.38 -25.79
N TYR A 477 6.31 6.43 -25.03
CA TYR A 477 5.63 5.26 -25.61
C TYR A 477 4.61 4.63 -24.67
N ILE A 478 3.58 4.04 -25.28
CA ILE A 478 2.57 3.22 -24.62
C ILE A 478 2.68 1.83 -25.23
N ARG A 479 2.97 0.81 -24.41
CA ARG A 479 3.26 -0.53 -24.90
C ARG A 479 2.54 -1.63 -24.15
N ASN A 480 2.00 -2.60 -24.90
CA ASN A 480 1.37 -3.80 -24.33
C ASN A 480 0.34 -3.43 -23.24
N CYS A 481 -0.57 -2.52 -23.58
CA CYS A 481 -1.62 -2.04 -22.68
C CYS A 481 -3.00 -2.40 -23.22
N ILE A 482 -3.95 -2.59 -22.31
CA ILE A 482 -5.37 -2.86 -22.66
C ILE A 482 -6.20 -1.72 -22.09
N PHE A 483 -7.03 -1.09 -22.93
CA PHE A 483 -7.99 -0.06 -22.56
C PHE A 483 -9.38 -0.64 -22.86
N GLU A 484 -10.06 -1.14 -21.82
CA GLU A 484 -11.32 -1.90 -21.93
C GLU A 484 -12.48 -1.16 -21.27
N GLY A 485 -13.57 -0.99 -22.01
CA GLY A 485 -14.86 -0.69 -21.42
C GLY A 485 -14.97 0.71 -20.79
N SER A 486 -14.19 1.68 -21.27
CA SER A 486 -14.36 3.09 -20.88
C SER A 486 -15.76 3.58 -21.26
N TYR A 487 -16.36 4.49 -20.50
CA TYR A 487 -17.72 4.96 -20.74
C TYR A 487 -17.96 6.44 -20.43
N ASP A 488 -19.20 6.89 -20.63
CA ASP A 488 -19.65 8.27 -20.47
C ASP A 488 -18.75 9.28 -21.20
N SER A 489 -17.92 10.09 -20.56
CA SER A 489 -17.10 11.07 -21.30
C SER A 489 -15.71 10.57 -21.67
N SER A 490 -15.24 9.50 -21.01
CA SER A 490 -13.94 8.88 -21.26
C SER A 490 -13.78 8.40 -22.71
N THR A 491 -12.55 8.48 -23.21
CA THR A 491 -12.12 7.78 -24.43
C THR A 491 -11.25 6.60 -24.00
N GLY A 492 -11.13 5.57 -24.85
CA GLY A 492 -10.25 4.43 -24.57
C GLY A 492 -8.81 4.90 -24.33
N LEU A 493 -8.27 5.73 -25.23
CA LEU A 493 -6.96 6.36 -25.08
C LEU A 493 -6.94 7.74 -25.76
N ARG A 494 -6.37 8.75 -25.09
CA ARG A 494 -6.09 10.07 -25.67
C ARG A 494 -4.59 10.33 -25.73
N VAL A 495 -4.11 10.75 -26.90
CA VAL A 495 -2.72 11.16 -27.10
C VAL A 495 -2.71 12.50 -27.84
N GLY A 496 -1.94 13.47 -27.36
CA GLY A 496 -1.97 14.80 -27.96
C GLY A 496 -0.69 15.60 -27.84
N ASN A 497 -0.34 16.36 -28.89
CA ASN A 497 0.95 17.07 -28.96
C ASN A 497 2.11 16.18 -28.51
N PHE A 498 2.14 14.94 -29.02
CA PHE A 498 2.97 13.87 -28.48
C PHE A 498 3.94 13.33 -29.53
N GLN A 499 5.19 13.10 -29.13
CA GLN A 499 6.22 12.48 -29.97
C GLN A 499 6.46 11.05 -29.49
N GLY A 500 6.03 10.02 -30.22
CA GLY A 500 6.18 8.68 -29.67
C GLY A 500 5.48 7.54 -30.39
N THR A 501 5.26 6.47 -29.64
CA THR A 501 4.67 5.24 -30.17
C THR A 501 3.55 4.70 -29.30
N VAL A 502 2.58 4.04 -29.94
CA VAL A 502 1.58 3.20 -29.29
C VAL A 502 1.72 1.82 -29.89
N GLU A 503 2.17 0.83 -29.12
CA GLU A 503 2.58 -0.47 -29.63
C GLU A 503 1.95 -1.63 -28.85
N ASP A 504 1.49 -2.66 -29.56
CA ASP A 504 0.93 -3.87 -28.95
C ASP A 504 -0.29 -3.59 -28.02
N CYS A 505 -1.02 -2.49 -28.26
CA CYS A 505 -2.13 -2.05 -27.40
C CYS A 505 -3.51 -2.47 -27.93
N TRP A 506 -4.43 -2.80 -27.01
CA TRP A 506 -5.83 -3.12 -27.31
C TRP A 506 -6.73 -2.03 -26.77
N ILE A 507 -7.54 -1.41 -27.62
CA ILE A 507 -8.49 -0.34 -27.28
C ILE A 507 -9.87 -0.84 -27.67
N ILE A 508 -10.61 -1.37 -26.69
CA ILE A 508 -11.75 -2.24 -26.95
C ILE A 508 -12.98 -1.91 -26.10
N ASP A 509 -14.15 -2.22 -26.66
CA ASP A 509 -15.44 -2.26 -25.97
C ASP A 509 -15.84 -0.96 -25.23
N SER A 510 -15.24 0.18 -25.59
CA SER A 510 -15.50 1.46 -24.93
C SER A 510 -16.72 2.17 -25.49
N THR A 511 -17.57 2.76 -24.65
CA THR A 511 -18.85 3.40 -25.00
C THR A 511 -18.93 4.84 -24.50
N SER A 512 -18.52 5.79 -25.34
CA SER A 512 -18.42 7.21 -24.98
C SER A 512 -19.53 8.08 -25.59
N ASN A 513 -19.86 9.16 -24.88
CA ASN A 513 -20.68 10.30 -25.29
C ASN A 513 -19.87 11.32 -26.13
N PHE A 514 -18.61 11.02 -26.42
CA PHE A 514 -17.79 11.78 -27.36
C PHE A 514 -17.05 10.85 -28.33
N ILE A 515 -16.01 10.16 -27.83
CA ILE A 515 -15.11 9.33 -28.63
C ILE A 515 -14.84 8.04 -27.87
N GLY A 516 -15.18 6.91 -28.48
CA GLY A 516 -15.08 5.61 -27.84
C GLY A 516 -13.65 5.08 -27.78
N GLY A 517 -12.96 5.05 -28.92
CA GLY A 517 -11.67 4.40 -29.08
C GLY A 517 -10.48 5.34 -28.87
N LEU A 518 -9.70 5.54 -29.93
CA LEU A 518 -8.44 6.27 -29.92
C LEU A 518 -8.64 7.72 -30.37
N ASN A 519 -8.23 8.66 -29.51
CA ASN A 519 -8.27 10.09 -29.79
C ASN A 519 -6.86 10.64 -29.97
N PHE A 520 -6.63 11.30 -31.11
CA PHE A 520 -5.49 12.19 -31.30
C PHE A 520 -5.92 13.65 -31.23
N VAL A 521 -5.20 14.45 -30.45
CA VAL A 521 -5.52 15.87 -30.29
C VAL A 521 -4.28 16.76 -30.28
N ASP A 522 -4.17 17.67 -31.23
CA ASP A 522 -3.14 18.71 -31.20
C ASP A 522 -3.78 20.07 -30.91
N TRP A 523 -3.28 20.73 -29.88
CA TRP A 523 -3.61 22.12 -29.53
C TRP A 523 -2.57 23.10 -30.07
N ASP A 524 -3.02 24.35 -30.25
CA ASP A 524 -2.12 25.45 -30.59
C ASP A 524 -1.14 25.78 -29.47
N GLY A 525 0.05 26.26 -29.86
CA GLY A 525 1.13 26.61 -28.93
C GLY A 525 2.14 25.50 -28.65
N HIS A 526 1.78 24.24 -28.93
CA HIS A 526 2.58 23.05 -28.63
C HIS A 526 3.18 22.39 -29.90
N PRO A 527 4.25 21.59 -29.79
CA PRO A 527 4.72 20.76 -30.91
C PRO A 527 3.60 19.85 -31.45
N ALA A 528 3.46 19.79 -32.78
CA ALA A 528 2.49 18.89 -33.41
C ALA A 528 2.91 17.43 -33.21
N SER A 529 1.95 16.53 -33.05
CA SER A 529 2.21 15.11 -32.81
C SER A 529 3.02 14.45 -33.93
N ASP A 530 3.88 13.50 -33.58
CA ASP A 530 4.50 12.54 -34.49
C ASP A 530 4.43 11.16 -33.85
N ILE A 531 3.45 10.35 -34.30
CA ILE A 531 3.04 9.14 -33.59
C ILE A 531 3.07 7.95 -34.52
N THR A 532 3.70 6.85 -34.07
CA THR A 532 3.60 5.55 -34.74
C THR A 532 2.74 4.61 -33.91
N VAL A 533 1.65 4.12 -34.51
CA VAL A 533 0.76 3.12 -33.91
C VAL A 533 1.08 1.77 -34.56
N THR A 534 1.56 0.80 -33.78
CA THR A 534 2.04 -0.49 -34.30
C THR A 534 1.34 -1.65 -33.63
N ASN A 535 0.84 -2.62 -34.40
CA ASN A 535 0.24 -3.85 -33.87
C ASN A 535 -0.87 -3.60 -32.83
N CYS A 536 -1.66 -2.55 -33.03
CA CYS A 536 -2.77 -2.20 -32.14
C CYS A 536 -4.10 -2.73 -32.66
N ILE A 537 -4.97 -3.11 -31.73
CA ILE A 537 -6.36 -3.52 -32.00
C ILE A 537 -7.28 -2.41 -31.48
N ILE A 538 -8.10 -1.82 -32.36
CA ILE A 538 -9.15 -0.86 -32.01
C ILE A 538 -10.49 -1.48 -32.41
N GLU A 539 -11.21 -2.04 -31.43
CA GLU A 539 -12.37 -2.90 -31.71
C GLU A 539 -13.61 -2.57 -30.89
N ASN A 540 -14.79 -2.65 -31.51
CA ASN A 540 -16.09 -2.61 -30.83
C ASN A 540 -16.33 -1.34 -29.97
N ASN A 541 -15.65 -0.25 -30.29
CA ASN A 541 -15.83 1.02 -29.59
C ASN A 541 -17.02 1.79 -30.17
N TYR A 542 -17.77 2.47 -29.31
CA TYR A 542 -18.92 3.30 -29.67
C TYR A 542 -18.71 4.74 -29.22
N GLY A 543 -18.90 5.68 -30.14
CA GLY A 543 -18.89 7.12 -29.84
C GLY A 543 -20.19 7.80 -30.27
N SER A 544 -20.81 8.57 -29.39
CA SER A 544 -22.06 9.28 -29.73
C SER A 544 -22.13 10.69 -29.17
N PHE A 545 -22.30 11.71 -30.02
CA PHE A 545 -22.44 13.09 -29.56
C PHE A 545 -23.90 13.57 -29.64
N PRO A 546 -24.46 14.25 -28.61
CA PRO A 546 -25.88 14.63 -28.56
C PRO A 546 -26.39 15.47 -29.73
N TRP A 547 -25.51 16.15 -30.46
CA TRP A 547 -25.83 17.01 -31.60
C TRP A 547 -25.28 16.50 -32.94
N GLY A 548 -24.84 15.23 -32.96
CA GLY A 548 -24.09 14.61 -34.05
C GLY A 548 -22.58 14.87 -33.94
N GLY A 549 -21.77 13.86 -34.26
CA GLY A 549 -20.30 13.95 -34.37
C GLY A 549 -19.49 13.00 -33.50
N GLY A 550 -20.09 11.99 -32.86
CA GLY A 550 -19.35 11.02 -32.02
C GLY A 550 -18.61 9.98 -32.85
N ASN A 551 -17.41 9.58 -32.41
CA ASN A 551 -16.53 8.68 -33.17
C ASN A 551 -16.23 7.39 -32.40
N GLY A 552 -16.44 6.25 -33.04
CA GLY A 552 -16.20 4.94 -32.46
C GLY A 552 -14.72 4.57 -32.42
N GLY A 553 -14.09 4.47 -33.59
CA GLY A 553 -12.74 3.95 -33.75
C GLY A 553 -11.66 4.99 -33.45
N VAL A 554 -11.15 5.65 -34.50
CA VAL A 554 -10.03 6.60 -34.39
C VAL A 554 -10.49 7.99 -34.79
N TYR A 555 -10.22 8.99 -33.95
CA TYR A 555 -10.57 10.38 -34.22
C TYR A 555 -9.38 11.32 -34.11
N PHE A 556 -9.17 12.11 -35.16
CA PHE A 556 -8.17 13.17 -35.19
C PHE A 556 -8.82 14.53 -34.98
N PHE A 557 -8.66 15.09 -33.78
CA PHE A 557 -9.19 16.39 -33.39
C PHE A 557 -8.17 17.52 -33.62
N LEU A 558 -8.68 18.70 -33.98
CA LEU A 558 -7.91 19.94 -34.02
C LEU A 558 -8.37 20.82 -32.85
N GLY A 559 -7.54 20.95 -31.83
CA GLY A 559 -7.79 21.90 -30.74
C GLY A 559 -7.45 23.32 -31.20
N SER A 560 -8.43 24.18 -31.46
CA SER A 560 -8.17 25.61 -31.69
C SER A 560 -8.48 26.42 -30.43
N ASN A 561 -7.52 27.16 -29.88
CA ASN A 561 -7.68 27.81 -28.58
C ASN A 561 -8.23 29.23 -28.68
N SER A 562 -8.18 29.88 -29.85
CA SER A 562 -8.96 31.09 -30.18
C SER A 562 -8.53 31.80 -31.47
N ASP A 563 -7.38 31.47 -32.04
CA ASP A 563 -6.79 32.26 -33.14
C ASP A 563 -7.21 31.82 -34.55
N GLY A 564 -7.98 30.72 -34.66
CA GLY A 564 -8.42 30.19 -35.95
C GLY A 564 -7.27 29.74 -36.85
N ASP A 565 -6.08 29.52 -36.27
CA ASP A 565 -4.98 28.88 -36.97
C ASP A 565 -5.36 27.41 -37.20
N THR A 566 -5.43 27.06 -38.47
CA THR A 566 -5.84 25.74 -38.97
C THR A 566 -4.65 25.01 -39.56
N SER A 567 -3.42 25.39 -39.19
CA SER A 567 -2.16 24.81 -39.69
C SER A 567 -1.58 23.69 -38.82
N ILE A 568 -2.27 23.32 -37.74
CA ILE A 568 -1.77 22.38 -36.75
C ILE A 568 -2.39 21.03 -37.00
N GLY A 569 -1.62 20.12 -37.58
CA GLY A 569 -1.94 18.70 -37.63
C GLY A 569 -0.64 17.93 -37.59
N GLY A 570 -0.64 16.86 -36.80
CA GLY A 570 0.50 15.99 -36.63
C GLY A 570 0.62 14.93 -37.73
N THR A 571 1.62 14.07 -37.57
CA THR A 571 1.82 12.85 -38.34
C THR A 571 1.36 11.65 -37.52
N ALA A 572 0.65 10.72 -38.17
CA ALA A 572 0.31 9.43 -37.58
C ALA A 572 0.58 8.28 -38.57
N HIS A 573 1.36 7.30 -38.13
CA HIS A 573 1.75 6.14 -38.93
C HIS A 573 1.15 4.87 -38.31
N PHE A 574 0.17 4.26 -38.98
CA PHE A 574 -0.38 2.96 -38.58
C PHE A 574 0.36 1.84 -39.28
N VAL A 575 0.82 0.86 -38.51
CA VAL A 575 1.57 -0.30 -38.99
C VAL A 575 1.02 -1.57 -38.36
N ASP A 576 0.57 -2.52 -39.18
CA ASP A 576 0.04 -3.81 -38.68
C ASP A 576 -1.14 -3.67 -37.70
N CYS A 577 -1.95 -2.62 -37.83
CA CYS A 577 -3.09 -2.37 -36.93
C CYS A 577 -4.39 -2.99 -37.44
N THR A 578 -5.34 -3.24 -36.53
CA THR A 578 -6.69 -3.72 -36.85
C THR A 578 -7.74 -2.79 -36.25
N ILE A 579 -8.62 -2.23 -37.08
CA ILE A 579 -9.66 -1.27 -36.70
C ILE A 579 -11.02 -1.82 -37.18
N THR A 580 -11.79 -2.44 -36.28
CA THR A 580 -13.01 -3.17 -36.70
C THR A 580 -14.17 -3.07 -35.72
N GLY A 581 -15.40 -3.23 -36.22
CA GLY A 581 -16.61 -3.31 -35.38
C GLY A 581 -16.96 -2.03 -34.62
N ASN A 582 -16.26 -0.92 -34.88
CA ASN A 582 -16.49 0.34 -34.19
C ASN A 582 -17.73 1.06 -34.76
N SER A 583 -18.44 1.80 -33.91
CA SER A 583 -19.77 2.36 -34.21
C SER A 583 -19.95 3.79 -33.69
N GLY A 584 -20.92 4.53 -34.24
CA GLY A 584 -21.10 5.95 -33.96
C GLY A 584 -21.49 6.75 -35.20
N ASN A 585 -21.22 8.06 -35.18
CA ASN A 585 -21.37 8.86 -36.41
C ASN A 585 -20.29 8.53 -37.44
N ASN A 586 -19.13 8.08 -36.98
CA ASN A 586 -18.12 7.47 -37.80
C ASN A 586 -17.46 6.35 -36.99
N GLY A 587 -17.49 5.13 -37.53
CA GLY A 587 -16.94 3.97 -36.86
C GLY A 587 -15.43 3.83 -37.09
N GLY A 588 -14.96 4.03 -38.32
CA GLY A 588 -13.57 3.75 -38.69
C GLY A 588 -12.59 4.85 -38.27
N ILE A 589 -11.82 5.36 -39.23
CA ILE A 589 -10.89 6.49 -39.00
C ILE A 589 -11.53 7.78 -39.48
N ASP A 590 -11.68 8.77 -38.59
CA ASP A 590 -12.11 10.13 -38.92
C ASP A 590 -10.93 11.10 -38.88
N LEU A 591 -10.52 11.56 -40.05
CA LEU A 591 -9.34 12.38 -40.27
C LEU A 591 -9.72 13.85 -40.39
N SER A 592 -9.03 14.69 -39.62
CA SER A 592 -9.02 16.13 -39.89
C SER A 592 -8.03 16.46 -41.04
N PRO A 593 -8.35 17.38 -41.97
CA PRO A 593 -7.54 17.66 -43.18
C PRO A 593 -6.08 18.08 -42.96
N GLN A 594 -5.70 18.43 -41.73
CA GLN A 594 -4.39 18.91 -41.33
C GLN A 594 -3.44 17.77 -40.94
N TRP A 595 -3.98 16.60 -40.60
CA TRP A 595 -3.19 15.45 -40.19
C TRP A 595 -2.66 14.70 -41.41
N ASP A 596 -1.39 14.33 -41.38
CA ASP A 596 -0.78 13.45 -42.37
C ASP A 596 -0.78 12.02 -41.80
N VAL A 597 -1.67 11.19 -42.34
CA VAL A 597 -1.87 9.83 -41.87
C VAL A 597 -1.42 8.84 -42.93
N THR A 598 -0.54 7.91 -42.53
CA THR A 598 -0.05 6.83 -43.39
C THR A 598 -0.45 5.49 -42.80
N LEU A 599 -0.97 4.59 -43.63
CA LEU A 599 -1.29 3.21 -43.24
C LEU A 599 -0.33 2.25 -43.95
N THR A 600 0.18 1.26 -43.24
CA THR A 600 0.96 0.13 -43.76
C THR A 600 0.42 -1.16 -43.13
N SER A 601 0.18 -2.19 -43.92
CA SER A 601 -0.29 -3.50 -43.43
C SER A 601 -1.49 -3.44 -42.47
N THR A 602 -2.32 -2.40 -42.57
CA THR A 602 -3.38 -2.09 -41.60
C THR A 602 -4.75 -2.48 -42.15
N THR A 603 -5.57 -3.12 -41.30
CA THR A 603 -6.94 -3.51 -41.62
C THR A 603 -7.94 -2.54 -41.01
N VAL A 604 -8.81 -1.95 -41.83
CA VAL A 604 -9.91 -1.06 -41.42
C VAL A 604 -11.20 -1.57 -42.05
N CYS A 605 -12.02 -2.30 -41.31
CA CYS A 605 -13.21 -2.93 -41.88
C CYS A 605 -14.38 -3.11 -40.91
N GLY A 606 -15.58 -3.29 -41.44
CA GLY A 606 -16.75 -3.61 -40.62
C GLY A 606 -17.17 -2.50 -39.64
N ASN A 607 -16.71 -1.26 -39.84
CA ASN A 607 -17.07 -0.12 -39.00
C ASN A 607 -18.29 0.62 -39.56
N GLU A 608 -19.04 1.31 -38.69
CA GLU A 608 -20.26 2.04 -39.07
C GLU A 608 -19.98 3.26 -39.98
N THR A 609 -20.85 3.47 -40.98
CA THR A 609 -20.79 4.50 -42.04
C THR A 609 -20.57 5.93 -41.53
N PRO A 610 -20.03 6.90 -42.32
CA PRO A 610 -20.10 7.04 -43.79
C PRO A 610 -19.00 6.36 -44.63
N GLY A 611 -18.02 5.69 -44.01
CA GLY A 611 -16.99 4.90 -44.69
C GLY A 611 -15.90 4.48 -43.71
N GLN A 612 -15.06 3.52 -44.09
CA GLN A 612 -14.00 3.01 -43.19
C GLN A 612 -12.93 4.06 -42.85
N ILE A 613 -12.68 5.00 -43.78
CA ILE A 613 -11.80 6.17 -43.56
C ILE A 613 -12.51 7.41 -44.14
N TYR A 614 -12.63 8.48 -43.36
CA TYR A 614 -13.41 9.68 -43.71
C TYR A 614 -12.69 10.98 -43.29
N GLY A 615 -13.13 12.12 -43.83
CA GLY A 615 -12.75 13.47 -43.36
C GLY A 615 -11.50 14.11 -43.99
N GLY A 616 -10.51 13.32 -44.40
CA GLY A 616 -9.21 13.79 -44.90
C GLY A 616 -8.58 12.90 -45.97
N THR A 617 -7.34 13.21 -46.35
CA THR A 617 -6.51 12.36 -47.21
C THR A 617 -5.53 11.56 -46.38
N TRP A 618 -5.27 10.32 -46.78
CA TRP A 618 -4.28 9.45 -46.17
C TRP A 618 -3.35 8.87 -47.25
N THR A 619 -2.18 8.41 -46.82
CA THR A 619 -1.17 7.79 -47.68
C THR A 619 -1.20 6.26 -47.51
N ASP A 620 -1.45 5.56 -48.60
CA ASP A 620 -1.31 4.10 -48.68
C ASP A 620 0.17 3.73 -48.90
N ALA A 621 0.80 3.14 -47.89
CA ALA A 621 2.17 2.64 -47.96
C ALA A 621 2.25 1.12 -48.26
N GLY A 622 1.12 0.49 -48.59
CA GLY A 622 1.02 -0.91 -49.03
C GLY A 622 0.55 -1.87 -47.92
N GLY A 623 -0.04 -3.00 -48.35
CA GLY A 623 -0.50 -4.08 -47.46
C GLY A 623 -1.80 -3.81 -46.71
N ASN A 624 -2.46 -2.67 -46.94
CA ASN A 624 -3.67 -2.30 -46.21
C ASN A 624 -4.93 -2.99 -46.75
N CYS A 625 -5.88 -3.27 -45.88
CA CYS A 625 -7.25 -3.62 -46.26
C CYS A 625 -8.24 -2.58 -45.73
N VAL A 626 -9.05 -1.98 -46.60
CA VAL A 626 -10.04 -0.95 -46.23
C VAL A 626 -11.39 -1.29 -46.87
N GLU A 627 -12.22 -2.05 -46.15
CA GLU A 627 -13.45 -2.65 -46.71
C GLU A 627 -14.66 -2.52 -45.78
N ASP A 628 -15.87 -2.37 -46.34
CA ASP A 628 -17.08 -2.26 -45.50
C ASP A 628 -17.40 -3.55 -44.74
N ILE A 629 -16.97 -4.71 -45.23
CA ILE A 629 -17.17 -6.02 -44.62
C ILE A 629 -15.80 -6.66 -44.40
N CYS A 630 -15.50 -7.09 -43.18
CA CYS A 630 -14.19 -7.66 -42.86
C CYS A 630 -13.89 -8.99 -43.58
N ASP A 631 -14.91 -9.77 -43.94
CA ASP A 631 -14.71 -10.97 -44.74
C ASP A 631 -14.09 -10.64 -46.12
N ASP A 632 -14.28 -9.43 -46.65
CA ASP A 632 -13.68 -9.01 -47.92
C ASP A 632 -12.17 -8.75 -47.77
N CYS A 633 -11.67 -8.53 -46.54
CA CYS A 633 -10.24 -8.51 -46.23
C CYS A 633 -9.59 -9.90 -46.25
N SER A 634 -10.38 -10.98 -46.22
CA SER A 634 -9.89 -12.36 -46.33
C SER A 634 -9.74 -12.83 -47.78
N VAL A 635 -10.13 -12.00 -48.75
CA VAL A 635 -9.99 -12.27 -50.19
C VAL A 635 -8.82 -11.48 -50.71
N CYS A 636 -7.69 -12.14 -50.92
CA CYS A 636 -6.57 -11.54 -51.63
C CYS A 636 -6.83 -11.62 -53.14
N PRO A 637 -6.99 -10.50 -53.86
CA PRO A 637 -7.25 -10.54 -55.29
C PRO A 637 -6.15 -11.27 -56.09
N GLY A 638 -4.93 -11.34 -55.55
CA GLY A 638 -3.81 -12.07 -56.16
C GLY A 638 -3.65 -13.53 -55.72
N ASP A 639 -4.39 -14.02 -54.72
CA ASP A 639 -4.30 -15.40 -54.22
C ASP A 639 -5.33 -16.27 -54.99
N LEU A 640 -4.93 -16.69 -56.18
CA LEU A 640 -5.77 -17.42 -57.11
C LEU A 640 -5.90 -18.91 -56.75
N ASP A 641 -5.01 -19.44 -55.92
CA ASP A 641 -5.09 -20.83 -55.43
C ASP A 641 -5.67 -20.98 -54.02
N GLY A 642 -5.89 -19.86 -53.32
CA GLY A 642 -6.51 -19.78 -52.01
C GLY A 642 -5.61 -20.28 -50.88
N ASN A 643 -4.29 -20.18 -51.04
CA ASN A 643 -3.31 -20.69 -50.08
C ASN A 643 -2.86 -19.65 -49.04
N GLY A 644 -3.30 -18.40 -49.16
CA GLY A 644 -2.92 -17.28 -48.29
C GLY A 644 -1.62 -16.59 -48.71
N GLU A 645 -1.05 -16.84 -49.88
CA GLU A 645 0.16 -16.16 -50.35
C GLU A 645 0.02 -15.81 -51.83
N VAL A 646 0.27 -14.55 -52.20
CA VAL A 646 0.31 -14.15 -53.61
C VAL A 646 1.69 -14.49 -54.19
N GLY A 647 1.82 -15.69 -54.71
CA GLY A 647 3.08 -16.31 -55.07
C GLY A 647 3.29 -16.59 -56.55
N VAL A 648 4.35 -17.36 -56.82
CA VAL A 648 4.64 -17.85 -58.17
C VAL A 648 3.52 -18.75 -58.69
N ASP A 649 2.86 -19.49 -57.81
CA ASP A 649 1.79 -20.42 -58.19
C ASP A 649 0.56 -19.66 -58.69
N ASP A 650 0.20 -18.54 -58.08
CA ASP A 650 -0.86 -17.63 -58.57
C ASP A 650 -0.49 -16.95 -59.88
N LEU A 651 0.78 -16.53 -60.02
CA LEU A 651 1.25 -15.96 -61.28
C LEU A 651 1.14 -16.99 -62.41
N LEU A 652 1.39 -18.26 -62.12
CA LEU A 652 1.23 -19.34 -63.09
C LEU A 652 -0.23 -19.61 -63.42
N ILE A 653 -1.16 -19.44 -62.46
CA ILE A 653 -2.60 -19.52 -62.71
C ILE A 653 -3.03 -18.41 -63.65
N LEU A 654 -2.70 -17.15 -63.35
CA LEU A 654 -3.04 -16.00 -64.20
C LEU A 654 -2.46 -16.15 -65.62
N LEU A 655 -1.17 -16.51 -65.73
CA LEU A 655 -0.53 -16.72 -67.03
C LEU A 655 -1.11 -17.89 -67.82
N SER A 656 -1.73 -18.87 -67.14
CA SER A 656 -2.41 -19.98 -67.82
C SER A 656 -3.73 -19.56 -68.47
N GLU A 657 -4.33 -18.48 -67.99
CA GLU A 657 -5.59 -17.91 -68.48
C GLU A 657 -5.39 -16.67 -69.35
N TYR A 658 -4.16 -16.21 -69.50
CA TYR A 658 -3.82 -15.02 -70.27
C TYR A 658 -4.34 -15.06 -71.72
N GLY A 659 -5.15 -14.08 -72.08
CA GLY A 659 -5.81 -13.93 -73.37
C GLY A 659 -7.12 -14.72 -73.51
N ASN A 660 -7.66 -15.27 -72.42
CA ASN A 660 -8.99 -15.86 -72.40
C ASN A 660 -10.09 -14.78 -72.40
N ASP A 661 -11.21 -15.10 -73.06
CA ASP A 661 -12.47 -14.37 -72.94
C ASP A 661 -13.19 -14.90 -71.71
N CYS A 662 -13.34 -14.05 -70.70
CA CYS A 662 -13.92 -14.37 -69.40
C CYS A 662 -15.35 -13.87 -69.24
N SER A 663 -16.08 -13.71 -70.34
CA SER A 663 -17.49 -13.27 -70.28
C SER A 663 -18.44 -14.25 -69.55
N ASP A 664 -17.99 -15.47 -69.21
CA ASP A 664 -18.67 -16.44 -68.33
C ASP A 664 -18.00 -16.58 -66.92
N GLY A 665 -17.02 -15.74 -66.58
CA GLY A 665 -16.30 -15.66 -65.31
C GLY A 665 -14.96 -16.42 -65.29
N CYS A 666 -13.89 -15.76 -64.84
CA CYS A 666 -12.61 -16.39 -64.49
C CYS A 666 -12.00 -15.69 -63.27
N ASP A 667 -11.29 -16.45 -62.44
CA ASP A 667 -10.71 -15.93 -61.20
C ASP A 667 -9.50 -15.02 -61.49
N SER A 668 -8.91 -15.12 -62.69
CA SER A 668 -7.75 -14.32 -63.13
C SER A 668 -8.07 -12.95 -63.77
N ASP A 669 -9.35 -12.60 -63.97
CA ASP A 669 -9.79 -11.27 -64.47
C ASP A 669 -9.94 -10.31 -63.28
N LEU A 670 -8.82 -9.77 -62.82
CA LEU A 670 -8.72 -9.02 -61.55
C LEU A 670 -9.30 -7.61 -61.63
N ASN A 671 -9.66 -7.14 -62.81
CA ASN A 671 -10.28 -5.83 -63.01
C ASN A 671 -11.71 -5.92 -63.60
N ASP A 672 -12.26 -7.13 -63.69
CA ASP A 672 -13.62 -7.45 -64.15
C ASP A 672 -13.95 -6.87 -65.54
N ASN A 673 -12.96 -6.74 -66.44
CA ASN A 673 -13.19 -6.17 -67.77
C ASN A 673 -13.67 -7.20 -68.81
N GLY A 674 -13.67 -8.48 -68.44
CA GLY A 674 -14.09 -9.61 -69.27
C GLY A 674 -12.96 -10.27 -70.08
N GLU A 675 -11.71 -9.83 -69.92
CA GLU A 675 -10.52 -10.39 -70.56
C GLU A 675 -9.36 -10.50 -69.54
N VAL A 676 -8.64 -11.63 -69.53
CA VAL A 676 -7.38 -11.72 -68.77
C VAL A 676 -6.25 -11.18 -69.63
N ASP A 677 -5.76 -9.98 -69.34
CA ASP A 677 -4.74 -9.33 -70.14
C ASP A 677 -3.56 -8.76 -69.32
N VAL A 678 -2.84 -7.80 -69.89
CA VAL A 678 -1.66 -7.22 -69.25
C VAL A 678 -2.03 -6.41 -68.01
N ASP A 679 -3.23 -5.84 -67.97
CA ASP A 679 -3.68 -5.02 -66.85
C ASP A 679 -3.96 -5.92 -65.63
N ASP A 680 -4.48 -7.14 -65.81
CA ASP A 680 -4.62 -8.14 -64.74
C ASP A 680 -3.28 -8.64 -64.23
N LEU A 681 -2.33 -8.89 -65.14
CA LEU A 681 -0.96 -9.26 -64.76
C LEU A 681 -0.30 -8.14 -63.94
N LEU A 682 -0.47 -6.88 -64.34
CA LEU A 682 0.07 -5.74 -63.59
C LEU A 682 -0.63 -5.56 -62.23
N ASN A 683 -1.93 -5.84 -62.16
CA ASN A 683 -2.71 -5.83 -60.93
C ASN A 683 -2.20 -6.92 -59.97
N MET A 684 -2.07 -8.17 -60.44
CA MET A 684 -1.52 -9.28 -59.66
C MET A 684 -0.10 -9.02 -59.16
N LEU A 685 0.77 -8.47 -60.01
CA LEU A 685 2.15 -8.12 -59.63
C LEU A 685 2.23 -7.03 -58.55
N SER A 686 1.18 -6.23 -58.36
CA SER A 686 1.11 -5.26 -57.26
C SER A 686 0.93 -5.92 -55.89
N TYR A 687 0.39 -7.13 -55.86
CA TYR A 687 0.20 -7.94 -54.65
C TYR A 687 1.29 -9.02 -54.48
N PHE A 688 2.21 -9.17 -55.43
CA PHE A 688 3.16 -10.29 -55.47
C PHE A 688 4.13 -10.28 -54.29
N GLY A 689 4.14 -11.39 -53.54
CA GLY A 689 4.93 -11.56 -52.32
C GLY A 689 4.23 -11.14 -51.03
N ASN A 690 2.94 -10.74 -51.09
CA ASN A 690 2.13 -10.50 -49.91
C ASN A 690 1.63 -11.83 -49.31
N ASN A 691 1.55 -11.89 -47.98
CA ASN A 691 0.87 -12.94 -47.25
C ASN A 691 -0.49 -12.44 -46.77
N CYS A 692 -1.46 -13.34 -46.84
CA CYS A 692 -2.87 -13.27 -46.48
C CYS A 692 -3.16 -14.41 -45.47
#